data_AF-A0A1V3BWK6-F1
#
_entry.id   AF-A0A1V3BWK6-F1
#
_cell.length_a   1.000
_cell.length_b   1.000
_cell.length_c   1.000
_cell.angle_alpha   90.00
_cell.angle_beta   90.00
_cell.angle_gamma   90.00
#
_symmetry.space_group_name_H-M   'P 1'
#
loop_
_entity.id
_entity.type
_entity.pdbx_description
1 polymer ?
#
loop_
_entity_poly.entity_id
_entity_poly.type
_entity_poly.pdbx_seq_one_letter_code
_entity_poly.pdbx_strand_id
1 'polypeptide(L)'
;MKIAYLINDMYGIGGTVRTVANQAAALSARHEVEIVSVFQHREKPVLPVPDQVRLRPLVDVRDHDKSHGTGADGRPLYEGSQRAGVPPLLFPPEDSRGPTHSRLTDDRLEEYLATTDADVVVGTRPGLNVVIARAAPQRTVKVGQEHLTYDQHSESLRRVMETEYPHLDAFVTVTETDAGTYRERMSLPGVRVLSIPNSVPAPPFTADGRNTRTIVSAGRLAPSKRHDLLVQAFSMVSEDFPDWTLRIYGRGNQRASLARLVRSLGLQDRVWLMGAHPRVEEVLAQGAFSALTSSEEPFGMTIVEAMRSGLPVVSTDCPHGPASIIRDREDGLLVPNKSASGIAEGLAELMADDGLRRRMSSAALLNSERFDPANVMLRYEELFSDLSGRPVPRTEPPAPAPQPESPPACRVRAGGDGTAVLSFSEPPEQVVLARSGQRVALKVDDAGEVVVDAQRDQLATSTWEVLRVDGGEESPVHDLEIHQRGYPLSPQDVRQLALVVPGRSAKGRLVLHTRRSVHHAEVEHVESVDGLITVRGRVLGRYEPDGRAHLAARLRTPPRAVREFSAPVDGDGRFTAVVDPADVVRDRDGETEKWELRLVLSDGTECTVGRHLSGVAGYKKIIEYPAQKVEREPGRGSRVRPYYTVNDRLGLKASPLAPVLEVDDVRVSPKTRRGLRFDVHLASPLPEDAECVVEVVRGSDAGQRFPLSETVRTQEGGRLTGTLPLLNRREHGDGSGIRASWQLRLLAGPPESLGRLGAKATPVRTARRWHRGPYVRSATVAPLGSGDLQVTVADIHVWEAARRRLR
;
A
#
# COMPACT_ATOMS: atom_id res chain seq x y z
N MET A 1 6.48 -34.13 19.92
CA MET A 1 7.75 -33.46 19.55
C MET A 1 7.66 -32.01 19.99
N LYS A 2 8.79 -31.44 20.38
CA LYS A 2 8.97 -30.00 20.56
C LYS A 2 9.65 -29.41 19.33
N ILE A 3 8.99 -28.46 18.67
CA ILE A 3 9.41 -27.89 17.38
C ILE A 3 9.66 -26.40 17.57
N ALA A 4 10.86 -25.94 17.21
CA ALA A 4 11.24 -24.54 17.29
C ALA A 4 11.44 -23.94 15.89
N TYR A 5 10.74 -22.85 15.59
CA TYR A 5 10.95 -22.05 14.39
C TYR A 5 11.83 -20.84 14.70
N LEU A 6 13.00 -20.75 14.08
CA LEU A 6 13.88 -19.61 14.20
C LEU A 6 13.62 -18.63 13.05
N ILE A 7 13.10 -17.44 13.38
CA ILE A 7 12.73 -16.40 12.42
C ILE A 7 13.40 -15.07 12.74
N ASN A 8 13.76 -14.31 11.71
CA ASN A 8 14.42 -13.01 11.88
C ASN A 8 13.53 -12.02 12.65
N ASP A 9 12.25 -11.95 12.28
CA ASP A 9 11.31 -10.99 12.84
C ASP A 9 9.87 -11.51 12.66
N MET A 10 9.28 -12.01 13.74
CA MET A 10 7.89 -12.49 13.78
C MET A 10 6.87 -11.35 13.90
N TYR A 11 7.32 -10.14 14.23
CA TYR A 11 6.44 -9.03 14.51
C TYR A 11 6.12 -8.21 13.26
N GLY A 12 6.80 -8.45 12.13
CA GLY A 12 6.55 -7.80 10.84
C GLY A 12 5.27 -8.26 10.12
N ILE A 13 5.14 -7.82 8.86
CA ILE A 13 4.18 -8.39 7.90
C ILE A 13 4.99 -8.86 6.69
N GLY A 14 4.93 -10.14 6.36
CA GLY A 14 5.70 -10.72 5.26
C GLY A 14 5.32 -12.16 4.98
N GLY A 15 5.81 -12.68 3.86
CA GLY A 15 5.48 -14.04 3.42
C GLY A 15 5.98 -15.12 4.38
N THR A 16 7.24 -15.00 4.81
CA THR A 16 7.86 -15.87 5.82
C THR A 16 7.13 -15.80 7.16
N VAL A 17 6.79 -14.58 7.64
CA VAL A 17 6.04 -14.40 8.90
C VAL A 17 4.68 -15.10 8.84
N ARG A 18 3.94 -14.93 7.74
CA ARG A 18 2.66 -15.62 7.52
C ARG A 18 2.84 -17.13 7.47
N THR A 19 3.87 -17.60 6.78
CA THR A 19 4.16 -19.04 6.67
C THR A 19 4.43 -19.63 8.05
N VAL A 20 5.36 -19.04 8.82
CA VAL A 20 5.70 -19.52 10.17
C VAL A 20 4.49 -19.48 11.10
N ALA A 21 3.66 -18.41 11.05
CA ALA A 21 2.41 -18.37 11.80
C ALA A 21 1.48 -19.55 11.45
N ASN A 22 1.23 -19.78 10.15
CA ASN A 22 0.34 -20.84 9.68
C ASN A 22 0.87 -22.23 10.05
N GLN A 23 2.17 -22.46 9.89
CA GLN A 23 2.80 -23.75 10.23
C GLN A 23 2.77 -24.00 11.75
N ALA A 24 3.16 -23.01 12.54
CA ALA A 24 3.18 -23.13 13.99
C ALA A 24 1.78 -23.38 14.56
N ALA A 25 0.78 -22.65 14.04
CA ALA A 25 -0.61 -22.81 14.43
C ALA A 25 -1.17 -24.21 14.08
N ALA A 26 -0.86 -24.75 12.91
CA ALA A 26 -1.29 -26.09 12.54
C ALA A 26 -0.59 -27.19 13.34
N LEU A 27 0.71 -27.04 13.61
CA LEU A 27 1.48 -28.00 14.41
C LEU A 27 1.13 -27.96 15.89
N SER A 28 0.72 -26.81 16.45
CA SER A 28 0.42 -26.68 17.89
C SER A 28 -0.77 -27.53 18.33
N ALA A 29 -1.61 -27.99 17.41
CA ALA A 29 -2.68 -28.94 17.69
C ALA A 29 -2.17 -30.32 18.17
N ARG A 30 -0.94 -30.71 17.81
CA ARG A 30 -0.37 -32.05 18.11
C ARG A 30 1.05 -32.02 18.69
N HIS A 31 1.69 -30.85 18.69
CA HIS A 31 3.09 -30.67 19.06
C HIS A 31 3.26 -29.46 19.98
N GLU A 32 4.30 -29.48 20.82
CA GLU A 32 4.74 -28.27 21.51
C GLU A 32 5.51 -27.42 20.50
N VAL A 33 5.02 -26.21 20.23
CA VAL A 33 5.62 -25.32 19.22
C VAL A 33 6.10 -24.03 19.86
N GLU A 34 7.31 -23.63 19.52
CA GLU A 34 7.89 -22.33 19.86
C GLU A 34 8.31 -21.58 18.59
N ILE A 35 7.97 -20.30 18.51
CA ILE A 35 8.53 -19.36 17.53
C ILE A 35 9.56 -18.50 18.24
N VAL A 36 10.80 -18.55 17.76
CA VAL A 36 11.92 -17.76 18.27
C VAL A 36 12.24 -16.66 17.27
N SER A 37 11.87 -15.44 17.64
CA SER A 37 12.10 -14.24 16.83
C SER A 37 13.42 -13.59 17.24
N VAL A 38 14.34 -13.38 16.30
CA VAL A 38 15.62 -12.69 16.60
C VAL A 38 15.34 -11.29 17.13
N PHE A 39 14.44 -10.54 16.49
CA PHE A 39 14.09 -9.18 16.89
C PHE A 39 12.65 -9.04 17.38
N GLN A 40 12.43 -8.10 18.30
CA GLN A 40 11.12 -7.56 18.68
C GLN A 40 11.10 -6.05 18.51
N HIS A 41 10.37 -5.53 17.53
CA HIS A 41 10.21 -4.08 17.30
C HIS A 41 8.80 -3.55 17.61
N ARG A 42 7.93 -4.39 18.17
CA ARG A 42 6.60 -4.03 18.69
C ARG A 42 6.14 -5.02 19.74
N GLU A 43 5.20 -4.60 20.56
CA GLU A 43 4.72 -5.40 21.70
C GLU A 43 4.07 -6.72 21.26
N LYS A 44 3.14 -6.65 20.29
CA LYS A 44 2.41 -7.81 19.77
C LYS A 44 2.68 -8.02 18.28
N PRO A 45 2.77 -9.26 17.80
CA PRO A 45 2.79 -9.56 16.36
C PRO A 45 1.58 -8.96 15.66
N VAL A 46 1.71 -8.63 14.36
CA VAL A 46 0.56 -8.17 13.57
C VAL A 46 -0.24 -9.32 12.99
N LEU A 47 0.41 -10.44 12.66
CA LEU A 47 -0.30 -11.67 12.32
C LEU A 47 -0.60 -12.43 13.61
N PRO A 48 -1.81 -12.98 13.77
CA PRO A 48 -2.18 -13.71 14.96
C PRO A 48 -1.28 -14.95 15.12
N VAL A 49 -0.93 -15.25 16.36
CA VAL A 49 -0.21 -16.46 16.79
C VAL A 49 -1.05 -17.07 17.91
N PRO A 50 -1.44 -18.35 17.84
CA PRO A 50 -2.26 -18.99 18.88
C PRO A 50 -1.57 -18.97 20.25
N ASP A 51 -2.35 -18.90 21.33
CA ASP A 51 -1.82 -18.84 22.70
C ASP A 51 -1.03 -20.10 23.10
N GLN A 52 -1.32 -21.24 22.45
CA GLN A 52 -0.59 -22.50 22.63
C GLN A 52 0.83 -22.45 22.04
N VAL A 53 1.10 -21.53 21.10
CA VAL A 53 2.42 -21.35 20.50
C VAL A 53 3.23 -20.38 21.34
N ARG A 54 4.35 -20.85 21.88
CA ARG A 54 5.25 -20.00 22.66
C ARG A 54 5.97 -19.03 21.72
N LEU A 55 5.84 -17.73 21.94
CA LEU A 55 6.61 -16.71 21.21
C LEU A 55 7.76 -16.18 22.08
N ARG A 56 9.00 -16.35 21.62
CA ARG A 56 10.21 -15.90 22.32
C ARG A 56 11.01 -14.90 21.47
N PRO A 57 11.00 -13.61 21.81
CA PRO A 57 11.94 -12.66 21.23
C PRO A 57 13.33 -12.80 21.86
N LEU A 58 14.39 -12.70 21.06
CA LEU A 58 15.77 -12.78 21.53
C LEU A 58 16.39 -11.40 21.80
N VAL A 59 16.09 -10.41 20.97
CA VAL A 59 16.59 -9.04 21.10
C VAL A 59 15.42 -8.05 20.97
N ASP A 60 15.18 -7.25 22.01
CA ASP A 60 14.18 -6.18 21.99
C ASP A 60 14.77 -4.90 21.39
N VAL A 61 14.15 -4.41 20.31
CA VAL A 61 14.55 -3.20 19.57
C VAL A 61 13.42 -2.15 19.54
N ARG A 62 12.44 -2.26 20.43
CA ARG A 62 11.38 -1.24 20.61
C ARG A 62 11.95 0.06 21.18
N ASP A 63 11.33 1.18 20.81
CA ASP A 63 11.63 2.50 21.37
C ASP A 63 10.90 2.62 22.72
N HIS A 64 11.65 2.48 23.83
CA HIS A 64 11.11 2.65 25.20
C HIS A 64 11.36 4.09 25.68
N ASP A 65 10.31 4.77 26.14
CA ASP A 65 10.32 6.19 26.50
C ASP A 65 11.37 6.52 27.60
N LYS A 66 12.42 7.27 27.22
CA LYS A 66 13.33 8.21 27.92
C LYS A 66 13.66 8.13 29.44
N SER A 67 13.23 7.14 30.21
CA SER A 67 13.54 7.02 31.65
C SER A 67 14.74 6.11 31.97
N HIS A 68 15.26 5.38 30.97
CA HIS A 68 16.44 4.53 31.12
C HIS A 68 17.59 5.08 30.27
N GLY A 69 18.76 5.21 30.92
CA GLY A 69 19.81 6.18 30.58
C GLY A 69 20.47 6.03 29.21
N THR A 70 20.86 7.19 28.65
CA THR A 70 21.69 7.30 27.45
C THR A 70 23.16 7.03 27.79
N GLY A 71 23.83 6.18 27.00
CA GLY A 71 25.29 6.05 26.99
C GLY A 71 25.98 7.29 26.41
N ALA A 72 27.30 7.35 26.54
CA ALA A 72 28.12 8.54 26.31
C ALA A 72 28.15 9.09 24.86
N ASP A 73 27.42 8.50 23.92
CA ASP A 73 27.39 8.83 22.49
C ASP A 73 25.97 8.98 21.90
N GLY A 74 24.93 9.07 22.72
CA GLY A 74 23.61 9.57 22.30
C GLY A 74 22.78 8.63 21.41
N ARG A 75 23.04 7.31 21.42
CA ARG A 75 22.12 6.29 20.88
C ARG A 75 21.30 5.63 22.00
N PRO A 76 20.05 5.22 21.74
CA PRO A 76 19.25 4.47 22.72
C PRO A 76 19.90 3.12 23.04
N LEU A 77 20.23 2.90 24.31
CA LEU A 77 20.63 1.61 24.90
C LEU A 77 19.33 0.88 25.30
N TYR A 78 19.03 -0.28 24.75
CA TYR A 78 18.07 -1.19 25.40
C TYR A 78 18.67 -2.55 25.80
N GLU A 79 19.89 -2.89 25.35
CA GLU A 79 20.69 -3.92 26.03
C GLU A 79 22.10 -3.47 26.44
N GLY A 80 22.52 -2.24 26.10
CA GLY A 80 23.79 -1.67 26.57
C GLY A 80 25.06 -2.50 26.35
N SER A 81 24.99 -3.53 25.50
CA SER A 81 26.09 -4.44 25.26
C SER A 81 27.09 -3.79 24.31
N GLN A 82 28.37 -3.81 24.68
CA GLN A 82 29.47 -3.44 23.79
C GLN A 82 29.50 -4.27 22.49
N ARG A 83 28.72 -5.36 22.43
CA ARG A 83 28.59 -6.26 21.28
C ARG A 83 27.50 -5.81 20.30
N ALA A 84 26.60 -4.91 20.70
CA ALA A 84 25.62 -4.32 19.79
C ALA A 84 26.33 -3.43 18.75
N GLY A 85 26.06 -3.68 17.46
CA GLY A 85 26.70 -2.95 16.36
C GLY A 85 28.10 -3.47 15.96
N VAL A 86 28.66 -4.46 16.67
CA VAL A 86 29.84 -5.20 16.22
C VAL A 86 29.39 -6.27 15.21
N PRO A 87 30.06 -6.43 14.05
CA PRO A 87 29.64 -7.40 13.03
C PRO A 87 29.50 -8.84 13.55
N PRO A 88 28.48 -9.58 13.11
CA PRO A 88 28.27 -10.97 13.52
C PRO A 88 29.39 -11.89 12.98
N LEU A 89 29.58 -13.01 13.66
CA LEU A 89 30.39 -14.16 13.25
C LEU A 89 29.54 -15.40 13.00
N LEU A 90 28.51 -15.62 13.81
CA LEU A 90 27.65 -16.79 13.68
C LEU A 90 26.69 -16.60 12.51
N PHE A 91 25.96 -15.48 12.48
CA PHE A 91 25.13 -15.11 11.35
C PHE A 91 25.99 -14.64 10.17
N PRO A 92 25.83 -15.18 8.95
CA PRO A 92 26.68 -14.83 7.82
C PRO A 92 26.42 -13.38 7.35
N PRO A 93 27.45 -12.52 7.31
CA PRO A 93 27.30 -11.13 6.85
C PRO A 93 26.92 -11.03 5.36
N GLU A 94 27.11 -12.09 4.58
CA GLU A 94 26.74 -12.19 3.16
C GLU A 94 25.22 -12.26 2.92
N ASP A 95 24.43 -12.65 3.93
CA ASP A 95 22.97 -12.60 3.83
C ASP A 95 22.51 -11.14 3.73
N SER A 96 21.49 -10.87 2.93
CA SER A 96 20.79 -9.57 2.85
C SER A 96 20.41 -8.93 4.20
N ARG A 97 20.29 -9.72 5.29
CA ARG A 97 20.05 -9.26 6.67
C ARG A 97 21.30 -9.25 7.55
N GLY A 98 22.47 -9.55 7.01
CA GLY A 98 23.76 -9.39 7.69
C GLY A 98 23.89 -8.01 8.37
N PRO A 99 23.57 -6.89 7.69
CA PRO A 99 23.65 -5.55 8.29
C PRO A 99 22.71 -5.30 9.48
N THR A 100 21.67 -6.12 9.69
CA THR A 100 20.79 -5.99 10.86
C THR A 100 21.26 -6.82 12.06
N HIS A 101 22.16 -7.78 11.84
CA HIS A 101 22.70 -8.64 12.89
C HIS A 101 23.99 -8.05 13.49
N SER A 102 24.35 -8.52 14.67
CA SER A 102 25.56 -8.13 15.38
C SER A 102 26.03 -9.26 16.29
N ARG A 103 27.17 -9.05 16.97
CA ARG A 103 27.61 -9.99 18.02
C ARG A 103 26.61 -10.18 19.14
N LEU A 104 25.76 -9.17 19.42
CA LEU A 104 24.68 -9.35 20.37
C LEU A 104 23.65 -10.39 19.89
N THR A 105 23.25 -10.33 18.62
CA THR A 105 22.30 -11.33 18.09
C THR A 105 22.91 -12.71 18.05
N ASP A 106 24.21 -12.82 17.74
CA ASP A 106 24.93 -14.09 17.81
C ASP A 106 24.90 -14.66 19.23
N ASP A 107 25.25 -13.86 20.24
CA ASP A 107 25.25 -14.32 21.64
C ASP A 107 23.89 -14.88 22.07
N ARG A 108 22.80 -14.18 21.71
CA ARG A 108 21.44 -14.63 22.04
C ARG A 108 21.03 -15.87 21.27
N LEU A 109 21.47 -16.00 20.02
CA LEU A 109 21.25 -17.19 19.20
C LEU A 109 22.03 -18.38 19.76
N GLU A 110 23.30 -18.22 20.13
CA GLU A 110 24.14 -19.24 20.75
C GLU A 110 23.57 -19.66 22.11
N GLU A 111 23.20 -18.71 22.96
CA GLU A 111 22.58 -18.97 24.26
C GLU A 111 21.29 -19.79 24.11
N TYR A 112 20.42 -19.39 23.18
CA TYR A 112 19.19 -20.13 22.90
C TYR A 112 19.48 -21.55 22.38
N LEU A 113 20.35 -21.69 21.37
CA LEU A 113 20.64 -22.99 20.75
C LEU A 113 21.37 -23.93 21.71
N ALA A 114 22.24 -23.42 22.58
CA ALA A 114 22.93 -24.23 23.58
C ALA A 114 21.97 -24.79 24.65
N THR A 115 20.87 -24.09 24.91
CA THR A 115 19.91 -24.43 25.98
C THR A 115 18.58 -25.00 25.49
N THR A 116 18.32 -24.99 24.17
CA THR A 116 17.05 -25.46 23.60
C THR A 116 16.84 -26.96 23.84
N ASP A 117 15.67 -27.35 24.30
CA ASP A 117 15.20 -28.72 24.45
C ASP A 117 14.36 -29.19 23.25
N ALA A 118 14.31 -28.40 22.16
CA ALA A 118 13.60 -28.76 20.95
C ALA A 118 14.17 -30.03 20.29
N ASP A 119 13.26 -30.87 19.80
CA ASP A 119 13.57 -32.07 19.01
C ASP A 119 13.94 -31.68 17.57
N VAL A 120 13.28 -30.64 17.06
CA VAL A 120 13.47 -30.09 15.72
C VAL A 120 13.64 -28.58 15.80
N VAL A 121 14.65 -28.04 15.11
CA VAL A 121 14.83 -26.60 14.90
C VAL A 121 14.78 -26.30 13.41
N VAL A 122 13.86 -25.41 13.03
CA VAL A 122 13.65 -24.95 11.66
C VAL A 122 14.21 -23.54 11.48
N GLY A 123 15.24 -23.40 10.66
CA GLY A 123 15.71 -22.08 10.19
C GLY A 123 14.84 -21.61 9.03
N THR A 124 14.51 -20.32 8.97
CA THR A 124 13.50 -19.80 8.01
C THR A 124 14.07 -18.85 6.95
N ARG A 125 15.40 -18.81 6.82
CA ARG A 125 16.13 -17.99 5.84
C ARG A 125 17.60 -18.44 5.76
N PRO A 126 18.34 -18.07 4.71
CA PRO A 126 19.73 -18.51 4.53
C PRO A 126 20.62 -18.32 5.76
N GLY A 127 20.66 -17.12 6.33
CA GLY A 127 21.51 -16.86 7.48
C GLY A 127 21.11 -17.62 8.75
N LEU A 128 19.81 -17.88 8.97
CA LEU A 128 19.38 -18.67 10.12
C LEU A 128 19.59 -20.17 9.89
N ASN A 129 19.52 -20.63 8.64
CA ASN A 129 19.89 -22.00 8.26
C ASN A 129 21.39 -22.23 8.54
N VAL A 130 22.25 -21.25 8.24
CA VAL A 130 23.68 -21.29 8.59
C VAL A 130 23.89 -21.29 10.11
N VAL A 131 23.17 -20.45 10.85
CA VAL A 131 23.23 -20.40 12.31
C VAL A 131 22.92 -21.77 12.94
N ILE A 132 21.83 -22.42 12.53
CA ILE A 132 21.46 -23.72 13.10
C ILE A 132 22.41 -24.83 12.64
N ALA A 133 22.96 -24.76 11.42
CA ALA A 133 23.95 -25.69 10.94
C ALA A 133 25.24 -25.65 11.77
N ARG A 134 25.66 -24.44 12.19
CA ARG A 134 26.88 -24.19 12.99
C ARG A 134 26.72 -24.48 14.47
N ALA A 135 25.59 -24.08 15.06
CA ALA A 135 25.47 -23.97 16.52
C ALA A 135 24.37 -24.83 17.16
N ALA A 136 23.43 -25.40 16.39
CA ALA A 136 22.41 -26.24 17.00
C ALA A 136 23.00 -27.57 17.52
N PRO A 137 22.52 -28.11 18.65
CA PRO A 137 23.04 -29.35 19.22
C PRO A 137 22.92 -30.54 18.26
N GLN A 138 23.91 -31.45 18.27
CA GLN A 138 23.88 -32.66 17.42
C GLN A 138 22.66 -33.56 17.66
N ARG A 139 22.06 -33.50 18.86
CA ARG A 139 20.85 -34.28 19.21
C ARG A 139 19.56 -33.75 18.58
N THR A 140 19.59 -32.55 18.00
CA THR A 140 18.41 -31.86 17.46
C THR A 140 18.41 -31.99 15.95
N VAL A 141 17.25 -32.31 15.36
CA VAL A 141 17.07 -32.32 13.92
C VAL A 141 17.09 -30.88 13.40
N LYS A 142 17.98 -30.59 12.46
CA LYS A 142 18.21 -29.28 11.84
C LYS A 142 17.59 -29.23 10.47
N VAL A 143 16.55 -28.42 10.30
CA VAL A 143 15.86 -28.24 9.02
C VAL A 143 16.02 -26.81 8.54
N GLY A 144 16.67 -26.62 7.39
CA GLY A 144 16.70 -25.32 6.73
C GLY A 144 15.48 -25.15 5.84
N GLN A 145 14.71 -24.08 6.01
CA GLN A 145 13.60 -23.71 5.14
C GLN A 145 13.98 -22.47 4.32
N GLU A 146 13.65 -22.50 3.03
CA GLU A 146 13.96 -21.45 2.08
C GLU A 146 12.69 -20.81 1.48
N HIS A 147 12.71 -19.48 1.34
CA HIS A 147 11.61 -18.69 0.80
C HIS A 147 12.02 -17.76 -0.35
N LEU A 148 13.31 -17.75 -0.69
CA LEU A 148 13.87 -17.17 -1.89
C LEU A 148 14.25 -18.30 -2.86
N THR A 149 14.62 -17.97 -4.10
CA THR A 149 15.13 -18.98 -5.03
C THR A 149 16.65 -19.02 -5.00
N TYR A 150 17.26 -20.12 -5.45
CA TYR A 150 18.71 -20.26 -5.60
C TYR A 150 19.35 -19.02 -6.26
N ASP A 151 18.75 -18.55 -7.36
CA ASP A 151 19.29 -17.44 -8.15
C ASP A 151 19.17 -16.05 -7.50
N GLN A 152 18.40 -15.92 -6.42
CA GLN A 152 18.26 -14.66 -5.67
C GLN A 152 19.38 -14.45 -4.64
N HIS A 153 20.13 -15.50 -4.31
CA HIS A 153 21.26 -15.40 -3.39
C HIS A 153 22.50 -14.88 -4.09
N SER A 154 23.31 -14.07 -3.38
CA SER A 154 24.63 -13.66 -3.89
C SER A 154 25.55 -14.87 -3.99
N GLU A 155 26.51 -14.83 -4.91
CA GLU A 155 27.50 -15.91 -5.06
C GLU A 155 28.27 -16.17 -3.76
N SER A 156 28.61 -15.10 -3.02
CA SER A 156 29.29 -15.21 -1.73
C SER A 156 28.44 -15.95 -0.70
N LEU A 157 27.13 -15.66 -0.62
CA LEU A 157 26.22 -16.35 0.28
C LEU A 157 26.05 -17.82 -0.13
N ARG A 158 25.95 -18.12 -1.44
CA ARG A 158 25.84 -19.51 -1.92
C ARG A 158 27.06 -20.36 -1.53
N ARG A 159 28.27 -19.80 -1.56
CA ARG A 159 29.48 -20.50 -1.08
C ARG A 159 29.43 -20.79 0.43
N VAL A 160 28.92 -19.85 1.22
CA VAL A 160 28.68 -20.08 2.65
C VAL A 160 27.65 -21.20 2.84
N MET A 161 26.53 -21.16 2.11
CA MET A 161 25.50 -22.19 2.16
C MET A 161 26.06 -23.56 1.78
N GLU A 162 26.83 -23.68 0.68
CA GLU A 162 27.44 -24.94 0.25
C GLU A 162 28.42 -25.51 1.28
N THR A 163 29.10 -24.65 2.03
CA THR A 163 30.02 -25.06 3.09
C THR A 163 29.27 -25.54 4.34
N GLU A 164 28.20 -24.84 4.73
CA GLU A 164 27.56 -25.00 6.03
C GLU A 164 26.33 -25.92 6.00
N TYR A 165 25.57 -25.92 4.91
CA TYR A 165 24.35 -26.72 4.78
C TYR A 165 24.55 -28.24 4.82
N PRO A 166 25.72 -28.83 4.49
CA PRO A 166 26.00 -30.24 4.77
C PRO A 166 25.87 -30.63 6.25
N HIS A 167 25.79 -29.66 7.18
CA HIS A 167 25.51 -29.89 8.60
C HIS A 167 24.02 -29.83 8.96
N LEU A 168 23.12 -29.64 7.98
CA LEU A 168 21.67 -29.78 8.16
C LEU A 168 21.26 -31.24 7.93
N ASP A 169 20.11 -31.64 8.49
CA ASP A 169 19.51 -32.96 8.23
C ASP A 169 18.58 -32.91 7.01
N ALA A 170 17.90 -31.77 6.81
CA ALA A 170 17.10 -31.50 5.62
C ALA A 170 17.12 -30.03 5.21
N PHE A 171 16.91 -29.80 3.92
CA PHE A 171 16.74 -28.49 3.31
C PHE A 171 15.46 -28.47 2.47
N VAL A 172 14.55 -27.58 2.81
CA VAL A 172 13.20 -27.52 2.25
C VAL A 172 13.01 -26.21 1.48
N THR A 173 12.74 -26.33 0.19
CA THR A 173 12.30 -25.21 -0.65
C THR A 173 10.79 -25.22 -0.82
N VAL A 174 10.23 -24.10 -1.30
CA VAL A 174 8.77 -23.94 -1.47
C VAL A 174 8.24 -24.46 -2.81
N THR A 175 9.11 -24.82 -3.75
CA THR A 175 8.72 -25.37 -5.08
C THR A 175 9.70 -26.44 -5.54
N GLU A 176 9.20 -27.42 -6.30
CA GLU A 176 10.03 -28.53 -6.78
C GLU A 176 11.08 -28.06 -7.79
N THR A 177 10.78 -27.04 -8.59
CA THR A 177 11.75 -26.41 -9.50
C THR A 177 12.97 -25.89 -8.76
N ASP A 178 12.78 -25.25 -7.59
CA ASP A 178 13.88 -24.71 -6.81
C ASP A 178 14.63 -25.85 -6.08
N ALA A 179 13.91 -26.83 -5.53
CA ALA A 179 14.53 -28.02 -4.94
C ALA A 179 15.44 -28.75 -5.94
N GLY A 180 14.97 -28.95 -7.18
CA GLY A 180 15.76 -29.52 -8.28
C GLY A 180 17.01 -28.70 -8.57
N THR A 181 16.87 -27.36 -8.62
CA THR A 181 18.01 -26.46 -8.83
C THR A 181 19.08 -26.61 -7.75
N TYR A 182 18.69 -26.72 -6.47
CA TYR A 182 19.65 -26.98 -5.39
C TYR A 182 20.29 -28.36 -5.51
N ARG A 183 19.53 -29.42 -5.81
CA ARG A 183 20.09 -30.78 -6.00
C ARG A 183 21.10 -30.84 -7.15
N GLU A 184 20.89 -30.07 -8.20
CA GLU A 184 21.78 -30.02 -9.37
C GLU A 184 23.00 -29.13 -9.15
N ARG A 185 22.84 -27.98 -8.49
CA ARG A 185 23.84 -26.90 -8.49
C ARG A 185 24.57 -26.71 -7.16
N MET A 186 24.13 -27.35 -6.08
CA MET A 186 24.77 -27.24 -4.76
C MET A 186 24.99 -28.64 -4.17
N SER A 187 26.25 -28.99 -3.94
CA SER A 187 26.59 -30.29 -3.34
C SER A 187 26.24 -30.30 -1.85
N LEU A 188 25.18 -31.02 -1.48
CA LEU A 188 24.70 -31.14 -0.10
C LEU A 188 24.72 -32.60 0.38
N PRO A 189 25.91 -33.19 0.59
CA PRO A 189 26.04 -34.60 0.97
C PRO A 189 25.35 -34.87 2.30
N GLY A 190 24.52 -35.92 2.35
CA GLY A 190 23.81 -36.34 3.56
C GLY A 190 22.56 -35.52 3.89
N VAL A 191 22.29 -34.43 3.17
CA VAL A 191 21.12 -33.56 3.41
C VAL A 191 19.95 -33.99 2.53
N ARG A 192 18.75 -34.15 3.11
CA ARG A 192 17.54 -34.37 2.31
C ARG A 192 17.04 -33.05 1.71
N VAL A 193 17.19 -32.87 0.39
CA VAL A 193 16.67 -31.70 -0.34
C VAL A 193 15.27 -31.97 -0.88
N LEU A 194 14.27 -31.30 -0.33
CA LEU A 194 12.85 -31.55 -0.58
C LEU A 194 12.10 -30.26 -0.95
N SER A 195 10.97 -30.40 -1.63
CA SER A 195 10.02 -29.29 -1.78
C SER A 195 8.80 -29.51 -0.89
N ILE A 196 8.51 -28.57 0.01
CA ILE A 196 7.24 -28.52 0.75
C ILE A 196 6.67 -27.09 0.58
N PRO A 197 5.47 -26.93 0.00
CA PRO A 197 4.93 -25.61 -0.32
C PRO A 197 4.57 -24.82 0.94
N ASN A 198 4.42 -23.50 0.79
CA ASN A 198 3.80 -22.71 1.86
C ASN A 198 2.31 -23.07 1.97
N SER A 199 1.76 -22.86 3.17
CA SER A 199 0.35 -23.10 3.44
C SER A 199 -0.47 -21.82 3.54
N VAL A 200 -1.73 -21.90 3.13
CA VAL A 200 -2.72 -20.81 3.23
C VAL A 200 -4.02 -21.38 3.80
N PRO A 201 -4.46 -20.92 4.99
CA PRO A 201 -5.68 -21.42 5.63
C PRO A 201 -6.93 -21.09 4.79
N ALA A 202 -8.01 -21.79 5.08
CA ALA A 202 -9.33 -21.44 4.54
C ALA A 202 -9.67 -20.00 4.92
N PRO A 203 -10.11 -19.16 3.98
CA PRO A 203 -10.77 -17.93 4.37
C PRO A 203 -12.11 -18.28 5.03
N PRO A 204 -12.62 -17.43 5.94
CA PRO A 204 -13.91 -17.66 6.60
C PRO A 204 -15.09 -17.57 5.64
N PHE A 205 -14.87 -17.02 4.44
CA PHE A 205 -15.83 -16.98 3.35
C PHE A 205 -15.13 -16.92 2.01
N THR A 206 -15.83 -17.36 0.96
CA THR A 206 -15.36 -17.31 -0.41
C THR A 206 -16.19 -16.31 -1.23
N ALA A 207 -15.67 -15.97 -2.41
CA ALA A 207 -16.47 -15.45 -3.50
C ALA A 207 -17.61 -16.45 -3.79
N ASP A 208 -18.81 -15.93 -4.05
CA ASP A 208 -19.98 -16.73 -4.36
C ASP A 208 -20.23 -16.84 -5.88
N GLY A 209 -19.26 -16.40 -6.69
CA GLY A 209 -19.31 -16.45 -8.16
C GLY A 209 -20.37 -15.54 -8.79
N ARG A 210 -21.08 -14.70 -8.00
CA ARG A 210 -22.13 -13.83 -8.52
C ARG A 210 -21.54 -12.56 -9.12
N ASN A 211 -21.29 -12.65 -10.43
CA ASN A 211 -21.21 -11.60 -11.44
C ASN A 211 -20.63 -10.24 -11.00
N THR A 212 -19.50 -10.24 -10.28
CA THR A 212 -18.74 -9.00 -10.11
C THR A 212 -17.92 -8.80 -11.39
N ARG A 213 -17.99 -7.64 -12.04
CA ARG A 213 -17.13 -7.29 -13.19
C ARG A 213 -15.82 -6.67 -12.68
N THR A 214 -15.19 -7.32 -11.70
CA THR A 214 -14.04 -6.78 -10.98
C THR A 214 -12.87 -7.77 -10.99
N ILE A 215 -11.74 -7.35 -11.54
CA ILE A 215 -10.46 -8.03 -11.42
C ILE A 215 -9.80 -7.54 -10.14
N VAL A 216 -9.34 -8.47 -9.29
CA VAL A 216 -8.63 -8.12 -8.06
C VAL A 216 -7.15 -8.51 -8.22
N SER A 217 -6.25 -7.62 -7.82
CA SER A 217 -4.83 -7.92 -7.68
C SER A 217 -4.37 -7.47 -6.31
N ALA A 218 -3.68 -8.34 -5.57
CA ALA A 218 -3.14 -8.03 -4.27
C ALA A 218 -1.63 -8.29 -4.22
N GLY A 219 -0.89 -7.40 -3.55
CA GLY A 219 0.55 -7.60 -3.35
C GLY A 219 1.32 -6.32 -3.07
N ARG A 220 2.63 -6.45 -2.85
CA ARG A 220 3.50 -5.28 -2.72
C ARG A 220 3.54 -4.51 -4.04
N LEU A 221 3.46 -3.19 -3.98
CA LEU A 221 3.67 -2.32 -5.16
C LEU A 221 5.17 -2.16 -5.40
N ALA A 222 5.80 -3.23 -5.88
CA ALA A 222 7.23 -3.35 -6.13
C ALA A 222 7.49 -3.72 -7.60
N PRO A 223 8.67 -3.40 -8.16
CA PRO A 223 9.00 -3.70 -9.56
C PRO A 223 8.80 -5.18 -9.93
N SER A 224 9.18 -6.13 -9.07
CA SER A 224 9.04 -7.56 -9.37
C SER A 224 7.60 -8.05 -9.52
N LYS A 225 6.60 -7.33 -8.99
CA LYS A 225 5.18 -7.69 -9.11
C LYS A 225 4.54 -7.25 -10.44
N ARG A 226 5.25 -6.41 -11.21
CA ARG A 226 4.88 -5.87 -12.52
C ARG A 226 3.42 -5.42 -12.69
N HIS A 227 2.86 -4.74 -11.69
CA HIS A 227 1.53 -4.14 -11.80
C HIS A 227 1.46 -3.13 -12.96
N ASP A 228 2.60 -2.60 -13.45
CA ASP A 228 2.68 -1.83 -14.70
C ASP A 228 2.17 -2.61 -15.91
N LEU A 229 2.57 -3.88 -16.05
CA LEU A 229 2.10 -4.74 -17.14
C LEU A 229 0.62 -5.07 -16.99
N LEU A 230 0.14 -5.28 -15.76
CA LEU A 230 -1.29 -5.52 -15.54
C LEU A 230 -2.14 -4.33 -15.97
N VAL A 231 -1.71 -3.10 -15.67
CA VAL A 231 -2.41 -1.88 -16.09
C VAL A 231 -2.38 -1.71 -17.61
N GLN A 232 -1.23 -1.98 -18.26
CA GLN A 232 -1.11 -1.95 -19.72
C GLN A 232 -1.97 -3.02 -20.40
N ALA A 233 -1.97 -4.24 -19.87
CA ALA A 233 -2.78 -5.33 -20.38
C ALA A 233 -4.28 -5.02 -20.26
N PHE A 234 -4.70 -4.48 -19.12
CA PHE A 234 -6.09 -4.04 -18.95
C PHE A 234 -6.47 -2.93 -19.92
N SER A 235 -5.57 -1.97 -20.21
CA SER A 235 -5.86 -0.90 -21.18
C SER A 235 -6.15 -1.45 -22.58
N MET A 236 -5.41 -2.48 -23.01
CA MET A 236 -5.56 -3.11 -24.32
C MET A 236 -6.95 -3.74 -24.55
N VAL A 237 -7.63 -4.17 -23.49
CA VAL A 237 -8.94 -4.85 -23.58
C VAL A 237 -10.08 -4.02 -22.99
N SER A 238 -9.78 -2.87 -22.38
CA SER A 238 -10.77 -2.14 -21.59
C SER A 238 -11.96 -1.67 -22.44
N GLU A 239 -11.74 -1.22 -23.67
CA GLU A 239 -12.80 -0.73 -24.56
C GLU A 239 -13.81 -1.82 -24.94
N ASP A 240 -13.35 -3.05 -25.18
CA ASP A 240 -14.21 -4.20 -25.51
C ASP A 240 -15.06 -4.67 -24.32
N PHE A 241 -14.62 -4.33 -23.10
CA PHE A 241 -15.22 -4.80 -21.86
C PHE A 241 -15.58 -3.65 -20.90
N PRO A 242 -16.42 -2.68 -21.29
CA PRO A 242 -16.59 -1.38 -20.61
C PRO A 242 -17.00 -1.48 -19.13
N ASP A 243 -17.73 -2.53 -18.75
CA ASP A 243 -18.25 -2.71 -17.38
C ASP A 243 -17.22 -3.25 -16.38
N TRP A 244 -16.04 -3.64 -16.86
CA TRP A 244 -15.02 -4.23 -16.01
C TRP A 244 -14.15 -3.19 -15.31
N THR A 245 -13.76 -3.49 -14.07
CA THR A 245 -12.82 -2.69 -13.27
C THR A 245 -11.67 -3.54 -12.76
N LEU A 246 -10.53 -2.91 -12.51
CA LEU A 246 -9.33 -3.51 -11.93
C LEU A 246 -9.03 -2.83 -10.58
N ARG A 247 -9.06 -3.60 -9.49
CA ARG A 247 -8.74 -3.13 -8.14
C ARG A 247 -7.39 -3.70 -7.70
N ILE A 248 -6.42 -2.81 -7.44
CA ILE A 248 -5.08 -3.18 -7.01
C ILE A 248 -4.90 -2.81 -5.53
N TYR A 249 -4.73 -3.82 -4.69
CA TYR A 249 -4.51 -3.71 -3.25
C TYR A 249 -3.03 -3.89 -2.91
N GLY A 250 -2.46 -2.94 -2.17
CA GLY A 250 -1.04 -2.98 -1.82
C GLY A 250 -0.45 -1.66 -1.33
N ARG A 251 0.75 -1.77 -0.77
CA ARG A 251 1.66 -0.64 -0.47
C ARG A 251 3.00 -0.88 -1.15
N GLY A 252 3.70 0.20 -1.49
CA GLY A 252 5.05 0.14 -2.05
C GLY A 252 5.42 1.40 -2.82
N ASN A 253 6.68 1.47 -3.22
CA ASN A 253 7.27 2.63 -3.89
C ASN A 253 6.72 2.86 -5.31
N GLN A 254 6.09 1.86 -5.94
CA GLN A 254 5.49 1.98 -7.27
C GLN A 254 4.12 2.68 -7.28
N ARG A 255 3.53 3.06 -6.13
CA ARG A 255 2.18 3.67 -6.12
C ARG A 255 2.10 4.91 -7.02
N ALA A 256 3.10 5.79 -6.94
CA ALA A 256 3.11 7.04 -7.70
C ALA A 256 3.39 6.84 -9.20
N SER A 257 4.21 5.86 -9.60
CA SER A 257 4.40 5.50 -11.02
C SER A 257 3.14 4.87 -11.60
N LEU A 258 2.50 3.95 -10.87
CA LEU A 258 1.24 3.32 -11.30
C LEU A 258 0.11 4.34 -11.44
N ALA A 259 -0.05 5.26 -10.50
CA ALA A 259 -1.06 6.32 -10.61
C ALA A 259 -0.86 7.20 -11.85
N ARG A 260 0.40 7.50 -12.20
CA ARG A 260 0.73 8.24 -13.44
C ARG A 260 0.39 7.42 -14.68
N LEU A 261 0.71 6.12 -14.69
CA LEU A 261 0.43 5.21 -15.81
C LEU A 261 -1.08 5.07 -16.06
N VAL A 262 -1.86 4.85 -15.00
CA VAL A 262 -3.33 4.79 -15.08
C VAL A 262 -3.89 6.06 -15.74
N ARG A 263 -3.40 7.23 -15.32
CA ARG A 263 -3.83 8.51 -15.87
C ARG A 263 -3.39 8.71 -17.32
N SER A 264 -2.17 8.34 -17.68
CA SER A 264 -1.70 8.48 -19.07
C SER A 264 -2.43 7.56 -20.04
N LEU A 265 -3.04 6.48 -19.54
CA LEU A 265 -3.86 5.56 -20.31
C LEU A 265 -5.37 5.88 -20.23
N GLY A 266 -5.76 6.96 -19.54
CA GLY A 266 -7.19 7.34 -19.41
C GLY A 266 -8.02 6.40 -18.53
N LEU A 267 -7.39 5.53 -17.72
CA LEU A 267 -8.07 4.45 -17.00
C LEU A 267 -8.51 4.81 -15.57
N GLN A 268 -8.48 6.10 -15.18
CA GLN A 268 -8.72 6.52 -13.79
C GLN A 268 -10.09 6.10 -13.20
N ASP A 269 -11.11 5.90 -14.04
CA ASP A 269 -12.43 5.43 -13.60
C ASP A 269 -12.52 3.91 -13.45
N ARG A 270 -11.52 3.17 -13.94
CA ARG A 270 -11.60 1.71 -14.09
C ARG A 270 -10.45 0.96 -13.43
N VAL A 271 -9.30 1.59 -13.22
CA VAL A 271 -8.16 1.02 -12.50
C VAL A 271 -7.94 1.77 -11.20
N TRP A 272 -8.14 1.09 -10.07
CA TRP A 272 -8.16 1.71 -8.75
C TRP A 272 -7.03 1.19 -7.86
N LEU A 273 -6.20 2.11 -7.36
CA LEU A 273 -5.13 1.81 -6.39
C LEU A 273 -5.66 1.91 -4.96
N MET A 274 -6.27 0.83 -4.48
CA MET A 274 -7.05 0.74 -3.24
C MET A 274 -6.21 0.93 -1.96
N GLY A 275 -4.89 0.75 -2.05
CA GLY A 275 -4.00 0.75 -0.87
C GLY A 275 -3.94 -0.62 -0.21
N ALA A 276 -3.24 -0.74 0.92
CA ALA A 276 -3.17 -2.02 1.63
C ALA A 276 -4.48 -2.30 2.39
N HIS A 277 -4.86 -3.58 2.39
CA HIS A 277 -5.97 -4.09 3.17
C HIS A 277 -5.45 -5.05 4.26
N PRO A 278 -5.96 -5.01 5.49
CA PRO A 278 -5.47 -5.89 6.57
C PRO A 278 -5.84 -7.37 6.35
N ARG A 279 -6.96 -7.64 5.68
CA ARG A 279 -7.49 -8.98 5.40
C ARG A 279 -7.66 -9.18 3.90
N VAL A 280 -6.74 -9.89 3.26
CA VAL A 280 -6.70 -9.99 1.79
C VAL A 280 -7.88 -10.80 1.25
N GLU A 281 -8.34 -11.78 2.01
CA GLU A 281 -9.52 -12.60 1.73
C GLU A 281 -10.80 -11.77 1.58
N GLU A 282 -10.98 -10.70 2.38
CA GLU A 282 -12.15 -9.82 2.30
C GLU A 282 -12.24 -9.08 0.96
N VAL A 283 -11.09 -8.79 0.33
CA VAL A 283 -11.05 -8.08 -0.95
C VAL A 283 -10.98 -9.02 -2.14
N LEU A 284 -10.35 -10.19 -2.00
CA LEU A 284 -10.37 -11.25 -3.01
C LEU A 284 -11.80 -11.76 -3.22
N ALA A 285 -12.56 -11.97 -2.15
CA ALA A 285 -13.96 -12.42 -2.26
C ALA A 285 -14.90 -11.46 -3.02
N GLN A 286 -14.45 -10.23 -3.35
CA GLN A 286 -15.19 -9.26 -4.17
C GLN A 286 -14.89 -9.38 -5.68
N GLY A 287 -13.87 -10.14 -6.06
CA GLY A 287 -13.45 -10.30 -7.45
C GLY A 287 -14.24 -11.33 -8.23
N ALA A 288 -14.22 -11.22 -9.56
CA ALA A 288 -14.64 -12.28 -10.47
C ALA A 288 -13.50 -13.28 -10.71
N PHE A 289 -12.28 -12.76 -10.74
CA PHE A 289 -11.04 -13.51 -10.82
C PHE A 289 -9.87 -12.63 -10.35
N SER A 290 -8.72 -13.26 -10.11
CA SER A 290 -7.50 -12.58 -9.68
C SER A 290 -6.47 -12.49 -10.80
N ALA A 291 -5.67 -11.43 -10.83
CA ALA A 291 -4.57 -11.29 -11.78
C ALA A 291 -3.24 -11.04 -11.06
N LEU A 292 -2.24 -11.89 -11.32
CA LEU A 292 -0.91 -11.79 -10.71
C LEU A 292 0.19 -11.83 -11.76
N THR A 293 0.83 -10.68 -11.98
CA THR A 293 1.75 -10.46 -13.10
C THR A 293 3.23 -10.47 -12.71
N SER A 294 3.59 -11.12 -11.60
CA SER A 294 4.96 -11.13 -11.09
C SER A 294 5.98 -11.61 -12.14
N SER A 295 7.11 -10.90 -12.28
CA SER A 295 8.20 -11.37 -13.14
C SER A 295 9.02 -12.50 -12.51
N GLU A 296 8.97 -12.59 -11.18
CA GLU A 296 9.62 -13.60 -10.34
C GLU A 296 8.75 -13.86 -9.12
N GLU A 297 8.57 -15.14 -8.78
CA GLU A 297 7.77 -15.54 -7.63
C GLU A 297 8.31 -16.87 -7.06
N PRO A 298 8.94 -16.89 -5.88
CA PRO A 298 9.45 -18.13 -5.30
C PRO A 298 8.36 -19.18 -5.03
N PHE A 299 7.13 -18.73 -4.74
CA PHE A 299 5.97 -19.60 -4.56
C PHE A 299 4.69 -18.96 -5.07
N GLY A 300 4.26 -17.83 -4.48
CA GLY A 300 3.05 -17.13 -4.89
C GLY A 300 1.87 -17.38 -3.95
N MET A 301 2.04 -17.12 -2.66
CA MET A 301 0.95 -17.29 -1.67
C MET A 301 -0.33 -16.57 -2.07
N THR A 302 -0.26 -15.41 -2.73
CA THR A 302 -1.45 -14.67 -3.16
C THR A 302 -2.23 -15.36 -4.29
N ILE A 303 -1.59 -16.24 -5.06
CA ILE A 303 -2.28 -17.15 -5.99
C ILE A 303 -3.14 -18.12 -5.17
N VAL A 304 -2.55 -18.77 -4.16
CA VAL A 304 -3.28 -19.69 -3.28
C VAL A 304 -4.38 -18.96 -2.50
N GLU A 305 -4.12 -17.76 -1.95
CA GLU A 305 -5.12 -16.93 -1.26
C GLU A 305 -6.32 -16.62 -2.19
N ALA A 306 -6.08 -16.33 -3.48
CA ALA A 306 -7.14 -16.11 -4.46
C ALA A 306 -7.94 -17.39 -4.74
N MET A 307 -7.26 -18.52 -4.97
CA MET A 307 -7.91 -19.81 -5.22
C MET A 307 -8.72 -20.28 -4.01
N ARG A 308 -8.18 -20.17 -2.79
CA ARG A 308 -8.88 -20.45 -1.52
C ARG A 308 -10.08 -19.54 -1.32
N SER A 309 -10.06 -18.33 -1.89
CA SER A 309 -11.20 -17.40 -1.91
C SER A 309 -12.21 -17.70 -3.03
N GLY A 310 -12.04 -18.77 -3.80
CA GLY A 310 -12.94 -19.17 -4.88
C GLY A 310 -12.74 -18.42 -6.20
N LEU A 311 -11.56 -17.81 -6.40
CA LEU A 311 -11.23 -17.10 -7.65
C LEU A 311 -10.30 -17.93 -8.53
N PRO A 312 -10.57 -18.05 -9.85
CA PRO A 312 -9.55 -18.45 -10.79
C PRO A 312 -8.51 -17.33 -10.91
N VAL A 313 -7.31 -17.70 -11.38
CA VAL A 313 -6.17 -16.78 -11.42
C VAL A 313 -5.60 -16.69 -12.83
N VAL A 314 -5.47 -15.48 -13.37
CA VAL A 314 -4.60 -15.19 -14.51
C VAL A 314 -3.23 -14.85 -13.94
N SER A 315 -2.22 -15.70 -14.17
CA SER A 315 -0.87 -15.45 -13.69
C SER A 315 0.16 -15.55 -14.79
N THR A 316 1.14 -14.66 -14.78
CA THR A 316 2.34 -14.82 -15.63
C THR A 316 3.10 -16.06 -15.21
N ASP A 317 3.49 -16.89 -16.18
CA ASP A 317 4.32 -18.08 -16.01
C ASP A 317 5.79 -17.69 -15.76
N CYS A 318 6.03 -17.03 -14.63
CA CYS A 318 7.39 -16.75 -14.17
C CYS A 318 8.01 -17.99 -13.53
N PRO A 319 9.36 -18.08 -13.47
CA PRO A 319 10.03 -19.25 -12.93
C PRO A 319 9.54 -19.61 -11.51
N HIS A 320 9.39 -20.91 -11.25
CA HIS A 320 9.09 -21.55 -9.95
C HIS A 320 7.61 -21.51 -9.50
N GLY A 321 7.11 -20.36 -9.07
CA GLY A 321 5.89 -20.26 -8.26
C GLY A 321 4.58 -20.63 -8.97
N PRO A 322 4.14 -19.86 -9.99
CA PRO A 322 2.81 -19.98 -10.58
C PRO A 322 2.47 -21.37 -11.12
N ALA A 323 3.37 -21.97 -11.92
CA ALA A 323 3.18 -23.30 -12.50
C ALA A 323 3.20 -24.44 -11.47
N SER A 324 3.76 -24.22 -10.28
CA SER A 324 3.67 -25.19 -9.17
C SER A 324 2.29 -25.21 -8.50
N ILE A 325 1.51 -24.13 -8.67
CA ILE A 325 0.23 -23.91 -8.01
C ILE A 325 -0.95 -24.14 -8.97
N ILE A 326 -0.94 -23.47 -10.12
CA ILE A 326 -2.02 -23.41 -11.10
C ILE A 326 -1.94 -24.59 -12.07
N ARG A 327 -3.08 -25.22 -12.33
CA ARG A 327 -3.27 -26.15 -13.45
C ARG A 327 -3.84 -25.35 -14.61
N ASP A 328 -2.97 -25.06 -15.58
CA ASP A 328 -3.31 -24.19 -16.71
C ASP A 328 -4.58 -24.65 -17.43
N ARG A 329 -5.46 -23.69 -17.71
CA ARG A 329 -6.79 -23.86 -18.32
C ARG A 329 -7.80 -24.71 -17.54
N GLU A 330 -7.46 -25.18 -16.35
CA GLU A 330 -8.39 -25.92 -15.47
C GLU A 330 -8.87 -25.06 -14.30
N ASP A 331 -7.94 -24.45 -13.55
CA ASP A 331 -8.23 -23.65 -12.35
C ASP A 331 -7.68 -22.20 -12.42
N GLY A 332 -7.03 -21.89 -13.53
CA GLY A 332 -6.47 -20.57 -13.83
C GLY A 332 -5.84 -20.57 -15.22
N LEU A 333 -5.23 -19.46 -15.59
CA LEU A 333 -4.52 -19.28 -16.86
C LEU A 333 -3.07 -18.88 -16.58
N LEU A 334 -2.13 -19.63 -17.14
CA LEU A 334 -0.72 -19.29 -17.19
C LEU A 334 -0.42 -18.55 -18.50
N VAL A 335 -0.01 -17.29 -18.40
CA VAL A 335 0.29 -16.43 -19.55
C VAL A 335 1.78 -16.17 -19.68
N PRO A 336 2.32 -15.85 -20.87
CA PRO A 336 3.74 -15.60 -21.04
C PRO A 336 4.30 -14.53 -20.08
N ASN A 337 5.42 -14.83 -19.43
CA ASN A 337 6.07 -13.90 -18.51
C ASN A 337 6.51 -12.62 -19.23
N LYS A 338 6.46 -11.49 -18.51
CA LYS A 338 6.84 -10.16 -18.99
C LYS A 338 6.09 -9.69 -20.26
N SER A 339 4.93 -10.27 -20.57
CA SER A 339 4.13 -9.95 -21.75
C SER A 339 2.80 -9.27 -21.40
N ALA A 340 2.65 -7.97 -21.71
CA ALA A 340 1.38 -7.27 -21.54
C ALA A 340 0.28 -7.86 -22.43
N SER A 341 0.59 -8.24 -23.67
CA SER A 341 -0.38 -8.83 -24.59
C SER A 341 -0.86 -10.20 -24.13
N GLY A 342 0.05 -11.05 -23.64
CA GLY A 342 -0.33 -12.36 -23.09
C GLY A 342 -1.21 -12.24 -21.85
N ILE A 343 -0.92 -11.27 -20.97
CA ILE A 343 -1.82 -10.94 -19.86
C ILE A 343 -3.17 -10.47 -20.40
N ALA A 344 -3.20 -9.57 -21.38
CA ALA A 344 -4.43 -9.04 -21.97
C ALA A 344 -5.33 -10.14 -22.55
N GLU A 345 -4.75 -11.10 -23.27
CA GLU A 345 -5.43 -12.28 -23.80
C GLU A 345 -6.07 -13.12 -22.67
N GLY A 346 -5.32 -13.42 -21.61
CA GLY A 346 -5.84 -14.15 -20.45
C GLY A 346 -6.92 -13.37 -19.68
N LEU A 347 -6.80 -12.04 -19.58
CA LEU A 347 -7.86 -11.20 -19.03
C LEU A 347 -9.12 -11.30 -19.90
N ALA A 348 -8.99 -11.09 -21.22
CA ALA A 348 -10.11 -11.12 -22.16
C ALA A 348 -10.85 -12.46 -22.16
N GLU A 349 -10.12 -13.58 -22.12
CA GLU A 349 -10.69 -14.93 -22.07
C GLU A 349 -11.62 -15.10 -20.85
N LEU A 350 -11.14 -14.75 -19.64
CA LEU A 350 -11.98 -14.82 -18.46
C LEU A 350 -13.06 -13.74 -18.45
N MET A 351 -12.82 -12.56 -19.02
CA MET A 351 -13.82 -11.48 -19.05
C MET A 351 -15.01 -11.79 -19.96
N ALA A 352 -14.79 -12.55 -21.03
CA ALA A 352 -15.80 -12.92 -22.03
C ALA A 352 -16.69 -14.10 -21.61
N ASP A 353 -16.19 -15.06 -20.83
CA ASP A 353 -16.91 -16.31 -20.54
C ASP A 353 -17.21 -16.49 -19.03
N ASP A 354 -18.43 -16.14 -18.63
CA ASP A 354 -18.93 -16.34 -17.27
C ASP A 354 -19.00 -17.83 -16.86
N GLY A 355 -19.26 -18.73 -17.82
CA GLY A 355 -19.33 -20.17 -17.58
C GLY A 355 -17.94 -20.78 -17.31
N LEU A 356 -16.94 -20.36 -18.09
CA LEU A 356 -15.53 -20.72 -17.86
C LEU A 356 -15.08 -20.25 -16.48
N ARG A 357 -15.32 -18.99 -16.13
CA ARG A 357 -14.96 -18.46 -14.80
C ARG A 357 -15.55 -19.29 -13.67
N ARG A 358 -16.84 -19.66 -13.74
CA ARG A 358 -17.47 -20.50 -12.70
C ARG A 358 -16.84 -21.88 -12.58
N ARG A 359 -16.55 -22.55 -13.71
CA ARG A 359 -15.87 -23.86 -13.70
C ARG A 359 -14.48 -23.76 -13.08
N MET A 360 -13.70 -22.78 -13.50
CA MET A 360 -12.35 -22.56 -12.95
C MET A 360 -12.37 -22.12 -11.49
N SER A 361 -13.34 -21.31 -11.04
CA SER A 361 -13.56 -20.98 -9.63
C SER A 361 -13.71 -22.23 -8.77
N SER A 362 -14.57 -23.17 -9.19
CA SER A 362 -14.79 -24.43 -8.45
C SER A 362 -13.53 -25.31 -8.45
N ALA A 363 -12.85 -25.42 -9.60
CA ALA A 363 -11.60 -26.17 -9.71
C ALA A 363 -10.47 -25.56 -8.85
N ALA A 364 -10.36 -24.23 -8.83
CA ALA A 364 -9.40 -23.48 -8.01
C ALA A 364 -9.62 -23.72 -6.53
N LEU A 365 -10.87 -23.62 -6.07
CA LEU A 365 -11.20 -23.87 -4.68
C LEU A 365 -10.80 -25.29 -4.26
N LEU A 366 -11.16 -26.29 -5.07
CA LEU A 366 -10.82 -27.70 -4.81
C LEU A 366 -9.30 -27.95 -4.85
N ASN A 367 -8.60 -27.53 -5.90
CA ASN A 367 -7.15 -27.74 -6.02
C ASN A 367 -6.37 -27.02 -4.91
N SER A 368 -6.88 -25.90 -4.41
CA SER A 368 -6.22 -25.13 -3.35
C SER A 368 -6.20 -25.83 -1.98
N GLU A 369 -7.04 -26.84 -1.75
CA GLU A 369 -7.08 -27.58 -0.48
C GLU A 369 -5.75 -28.26 -0.14
N ARG A 370 -4.94 -28.65 -1.15
CA ARG A 370 -3.61 -29.23 -0.92
C ARG A 370 -2.62 -28.28 -0.22
N PHE A 371 -2.92 -26.98 -0.24
CA PHE A 371 -2.14 -25.94 0.45
C PHE A 371 -2.74 -25.56 1.81
N ASP A 372 -3.81 -26.24 2.25
CA ASP A 372 -4.31 -26.04 3.60
C ASP A 372 -3.21 -26.41 4.61
N PRO A 373 -3.00 -25.61 5.68
CA PRO A 373 -1.96 -25.92 6.66
C PRO A 373 -2.09 -27.33 7.25
N ALA A 374 -3.31 -27.86 7.42
CA ALA A 374 -3.52 -29.23 7.87
C ALA A 374 -2.87 -30.26 6.93
N ASN A 375 -2.98 -30.06 5.62
CA ASN A 375 -2.43 -30.97 4.61
C ASN A 375 -0.92 -30.77 4.41
N VAL A 376 -0.44 -29.53 4.43
CA VAL A 376 0.99 -29.24 4.27
C VAL A 376 1.79 -29.74 5.48
N MET A 377 1.25 -29.62 6.70
CA MET A 377 1.98 -30.03 7.91
C MET A 377 2.15 -31.55 8.03
N LEU A 378 1.27 -32.37 7.44
CA LEU A 378 1.51 -33.81 7.37
C LEU A 378 2.86 -34.15 6.72
N ARG A 379 3.25 -33.40 5.68
CA ARG A 379 4.53 -33.59 4.99
C ARG A 379 5.73 -33.19 5.85
N TYR A 380 5.59 -32.16 6.68
CA TYR A 380 6.62 -31.77 7.65
C TYR A 380 6.71 -32.77 8.80
N GLU A 381 5.59 -33.27 9.30
CA GLU A 381 5.56 -34.27 10.37
C GLU A 381 6.17 -35.60 9.93
N GLU A 382 5.89 -36.05 8.70
CA GLU A 382 6.57 -37.21 8.10
C GLU A 382 8.09 -36.98 8.06
N LEU A 383 8.53 -35.82 7.56
CA LEU A 383 9.95 -35.46 7.53
C LEU A 383 10.58 -35.45 8.93
N PHE A 384 9.93 -34.80 9.90
CA PHE A 384 10.44 -34.68 11.26
C PHE A 384 10.47 -36.04 11.98
N SER A 385 9.45 -36.86 11.79
CA SER A 385 9.37 -38.23 12.32
C SER A 385 10.51 -39.09 11.77
N ASP A 386 10.71 -39.06 10.46
CA ASP A 386 11.75 -39.84 9.79
C ASP A 386 13.17 -39.44 10.21
N LEU A 387 13.41 -38.15 10.46
CA LEU A 387 14.72 -37.64 10.87
C LEU A 387 14.98 -37.83 12.36
N SER A 388 13.96 -37.67 13.20
CA SER A 388 14.11 -37.79 14.66
C SER A 388 13.98 -39.24 15.17
N GLY A 389 13.49 -40.16 14.35
CA GLY A 389 13.16 -41.53 14.75
C GLY A 389 11.97 -41.62 15.71
N ARG A 390 11.23 -40.52 15.92
CA ARG A 390 10.06 -40.47 16.80
C ARG A 390 8.79 -40.61 15.96
N PRO A 391 7.90 -41.57 16.26
CA PRO A 391 6.69 -41.77 15.47
C PRO A 391 5.77 -40.54 15.55
N VAL A 392 5.13 -40.22 14.43
CA VAL A 392 3.99 -39.26 14.40
C VAL A 392 2.91 -39.79 15.36
N PRO A 393 2.35 -38.96 16.25
CA PRO A 393 1.22 -39.36 17.09
C PRO A 393 0.08 -39.93 16.23
N ARG A 394 -0.25 -41.21 16.41
CA ARG A 394 -1.35 -41.86 15.68
C ARG A 394 -2.65 -41.73 16.48
N THR A 395 -3.50 -40.76 16.14
CA THR A 395 -4.99 -40.82 16.14
C THR A 395 -5.61 -39.47 15.74
N GLU A 396 -6.77 -39.59 15.06
CA GLU A 396 -7.66 -38.59 14.44
C GLU A 396 -7.15 -37.83 13.18
N PRO A 397 -8.04 -37.62 12.18
CA PRO A 397 -7.72 -36.84 10.98
C PRO A 397 -7.17 -35.46 11.38
N PRO A 398 -6.29 -34.85 10.57
CA PRO A 398 -5.68 -33.58 10.94
C PRO A 398 -6.79 -32.61 11.31
N ALA A 399 -6.77 -32.13 12.57
CA ALA A 399 -7.66 -31.07 12.98
C ALA A 399 -7.46 -29.93 11.96
N PRO A 400 -8.53 -29.38 11.35
CA PRO A 400 -8.39 -28.22 10.50
C PRO A 400 -7.57 -27.19 11.27
N ALA A 401 -6.59 -26.59 10.59
CA ALA A 401 -5.73 -25.57 11.18
C ALA A 401 -6.58 -24.63 12.03
N PRO A 402 -6.15 -24.24 13.25
CA PRO A 402 -6.97 -23.40 14.10
C PRO A 402 -7.38 -22.18 13.27
N GLN A 403 -8.68 -22.13 12.93
CA GLN A 403 -9.32 -20.87 12.61
C GLN A 403 -9.04 -19.96 13.79
N PRO A 404 -8.89 -18.63 13.61
CA PRO A 404 -8.77 -17.72 14.75
C PRO A 404 -9.76 -18.17 15.84
N GLU A 405 -9.23 -18.55 17.01
CA GLU A 405 -9.94 -19.39 18.00
C GLU A 405 -11.25 -18.74 18.50
N SER A 406 -11.42 -17.45 18.25
CA SER A 406 -12.66 -16.73 18.47
C SER A 406 -13.27 -16.29 17.13
N PRO A 407 -14.58 -16.51 16.91
CA PRO A 407 -15.29 -15.85 15.83
C PRO A 407 -15.10 -14.33 15.98
N PRO A 408 -15.06 -13.57 14.86
CA PRO A 408 -14.89 -12.13 14.92
C PRO A 408 -15.94 -11.52 15.85
N ALA A 409 -15.54 -10.55 16.67
CA ALA A 409 -16.46 -9.86 17.58
C ALA A 409 -17.70 -9.31 16.86
N CYS A 410 -17.55 -8.91 15.59
CA CYS A 410 -18.67 -8.54 14.71
C CYS A 410 -18.42 -8.97 13.26
N ARG A 411 -19.38 -9.72 12.71
CA ARG A 411 -19.48 -9.99 11.27
C ARG A 411 -20.42 -9.00 10.62
N VAL A 412 -19.99 -8.37 9.54
CA VAL A 412 -20.77 -7.39 8.79
C VAL A 412 -21.06 -7.93 7.40
N ARG A 413 -22.33 -8.07 7.05
CA ARG A 413 -22.76 -8.48 5.71
C ARG A 413 -23.44 -7.32 5.02
N ALA A 414 -22.89 -6.86 3.89
CA ALA A 414 -23.52 -5.85 3.04
C ALA A 414 -23.86 -6.47 1.68
N GLY A 415 -25.12 -6.35 1.28
CA GLY A 415 -25.66 -6.94 0.06
C GLY A 415 -26.04 -5.89 -0.99
N GLY A 416 -26.61 -6.38 -2.10
CA GLY A 416 -27.07 -5.53 -3.19
C GLY A 416 -28.37 -4.76 -2.91
N ASP A 417 -29.01 -5.02 -1.78
CA ASP A 417 -30.21 -4.31 -1.31
C ASP A 417 -29.90 -2.97 -0.64
N GLY A 418 -28.61 -2.61 -0.52
CA GLY A 418 -28.17 -1.36 0.08
C GLY A 418 -28.15 -1.35 1.61
N THR A 419 -28.45 -2.47 2.26
CA THR A 419 -28.42 -2.62 3.72
C THR A 419 -27.12 -3.27 4.20
N ALA A 420 -26.82 -3.13 5.49
CA ALA A 420 -25.77 -3.87 6.16
C ALA A 420 -26.31 -4.56 7.42
N VAL A 421 -26.03 -5.85 7.58
CA VAL A 421 -26.37 -6.64 8.76
C VAL A 421 -25.12 -6.79 9.63
N LEU A 422 -25.20 -6.40 10.89
CA LEU A 422 -24.17 -6.57 11.90
C LEU A 422 -24.57 -7.75 12.79
N SER A 423 -23.79 -8.84 12.81
CA SER A 423 -24.00 -10.00 13.67
C SER A 423 -22.87 -10.04 14.72
N PHE A 424 -23.21 -10.02 16.01
CA PHE A 424 -22.23 -10.02 17.10
C PHE A 424 -22.08 -11.42 17.70
N SER A 425 -20.86 -11.82 18.03
CA SER A 425 -20.62 -13.09 18.75
C SER A 425 -21.17 -13.04 20.18
N GLU A 426 -21.05 -11.89 20.83
CA GLU A 426 -21.68 -11.54 22.10
C GLU A 426 -22.60 -10.34 21.87
N PRO A 427 -23.93 -10.55 21.76
CA PRO A 427 -24.90 -9.49 21.48
C PRO A 427 -24.84 -8.37 22.51
N PRO A 428 -24.62 -7.10 22.11
CA PRO A 428 -24.69 -5.97 23.03
C PRO A 428 -26.14 -5.62 23.38
N GLU A 429 -26.36 -4.83 24.43
CA GLU A 429 -27.69 -4.31 24.76
C GLU A 429 -28.23 -3.40 23.65
N GLN A 430 -27.33 -2.66 23.01
CA GLN A 430 -27.65 -1.72 21.94
C GLN A 430 -26.44 -1.45 21.04
N VAL A 431 -26.70 -1.06 19.80
CA VAL A 431 -25.68 -0.50 18.90
C VAL A 431 -25.98 0.97 18.66
N VAL A 432 -24.96 1.83 18.75
CA VAL A 432 -25.08 3.25 18.45
C VAL A 432 -24.22 3.62 17.25
N LEU A 433 -24.86 4.23 16.25
CA LEU A 433 -24.19 4.89 15.15
C LEU A 433 -23.91 6.33 15.55
N ALA A 434 -22.62 6.71 15.61
CA ALA A 434 -22.19 8.02 16.06
C ALA A 434 -21.48 8.81 14.95
N ARG A 435 -21.80 10.10 14.86
CA ARG A 435 -21.02 11.10 14.13
C ARG A 435 -21.09 12.45 14.85
N SER A 436 -20.31 13.42 14.40
CA SER A 436 -20.36 14.78 14.98
C SER A 436 -21.79 15.35 14.90
N GLY A 437 -22.38 15.62 16.07
CA GLY A 437 -23.70 16.22 16.23
C GLY A 437 -24.91 15.31 15.97
N GLN A 438 -24.73 14.01 15.71
CA GLN A 438 -25.86 13.08 15.52
C GLN A 438 -25.53 11.67 16.02
N ARG A 439 -26.50 11.05 16.68
CA ARG A 439 -26.42 9.69 17.22
C ARG A 439 -27.72 8.95 16.89
N VAL A 440 -27.62 7.70 16.48
CA VAL A 440 -28.78 6.85 16.17
C VAL A 440 -28.59 5.53 16.89
N ALA A 441 -29.56 5.18 17.75
CA ALA A 441 -29.51 3.98 18.56
C ALA A 441 -30.37 2.88 17.91
N LEU A 442 -29.78 1.70 17.71
CA LEU A 442 -30.37 0.57 17.03
C LEU A 442 -30.46 -0.61 18.00
N LYS A 443 -31.64 -1.23 18.06
CA LYS A 443 -31.85 -2.42 18.90
C LYS A 443 -31.25 -3.64 18.20
N VAL A 444 -30.64 -4.50 19.02
CA VAL A 444 -30.24 -5.85 18.60
C VAL A 444 -31.48 -6.74 18.67
N ASP A 445 -31.69 -7.54 17.64
CA ASP A 445 -32.79 -8.51 17.61
C ASP A 445 -32.48 -9.77 18.43
N ASP A 446 -33.47 -10.68 18.52
CA ASP A 446 -33.35 -11.92 19.29
C ASP A 446 -32.27 -12.88 18.73
N ALA A 447 -31.82 -12.67 17.49
CA ALA A 447 -30.75 -13.43 16.85
C ALA A 447 -29.35 -12.79 17.06
N GLY A 448 -29.26 -11.68 17.78
CA GLY A 448 -28.00 -10.96 17.98
C GLY A 448 -27.60 -10.10 16.77
N GLU A 449 -28.52 -9.82 15.85
CA GLU A 449 -28.27 -9.06 14.63
C GLU A 449 -28.83 -7.64 14.70
N VAL A 450 -28.17 -6.74 13.98
CA VAL A 450 -28.63 -5.36 13.74
C VAL A 450 -28.62 -5.11 12.25
N VAL A 451 -29.81 -4.96 11.67
CA VAL A 451 -29.96 -4.49 10.29
C VAL A 451 -29.81 -2.97 10.28
N VAL A 452 -28.90 -2.45 9.48
CA VAL A 452 -28.70 -1.03 9.24
C VAL A 452 -29.17 -0.69 7.83
N ASP A 453 -30.14 0.20 7.74
CA ASP A 453 -30.73 0.67 6.50
C ASP A 453 -30.71 2.20 6.49
N ALA A 454 -29.95 2.77 5.54
CA ALA A 454 -29.76 4.22 5.46
C ALA A 454 -31.09 4.98 5.27
N GLN A 455 -32.07 4.39 4.60
CA GLN A 455 -33.38 4.98 4.36
C GLN A 455 -34.30 4.81 5.57
N ARG A 456 -34.52 3.57 6.04
CA ARG A 456 -35.40 3.27 7.18
C ARG A 456 -34.94 4.01 8.44
N ASP A 457 -33.64 4.00 8.71
CA ASP A 457 -33.04 4.59 9.90
C ASP A 457 -32.73 6.10 9.71
N GLN A 458 -33.14 6.68 8.57
CA GLN A 458 -33.01 8.10 8.21
C GLN A 458 -31.57 8.64 8.31
N LEU A 459 -30.57 7.80 8.05
CA LEU A 459 -29.17 8.15 8.21
C LEU A 459 -28.76 9.24 7.21
N ALA A 460 -28.05 10.25 7.71
CA ALA A 460 -27.46 11.28 6.88
C ALA A 460 -26.26 10.72 6.11
N THR A 461 -26.06 11.17 4.87
CA THR A 461 -24.90 10.82 4.03
C THR A 461 -23.61 11.23 4.71
N SER A 462 -22.91 10.26 5.30
CA SER A 462 -21.70 10.49 6.10
C SER A 462 -20.93 9.17 6.29
N THR A 463 -19.81 9.27 7.00
CA THR A 463 -19.23 8.12 7.71
C THR A 463 -19.73 8.14 9.15
N TRP A 464 -20.12 6.97 9.65
CA TRP A 464 -20.62 6.72 11.00
C TRP A 464 -19.67 5.77 11.72
N GLU A 465 -19.28 6.10 12.95
CA GLU A 465 -18.60 5.16 13.84
C GLU A 465 -19.65 4.25 14.46
N VAL A 466 -19.36 2.95 14.55
CA VAL A 466 -20.25 1.97 15.18
C VAL A 466 -19.73 1.68 16.58
N LEU A 467 -20.59 1.92 17.56
CA LEU A 467 -20.33 1.69 18.97
C LEU A 467 -21.29 0.60 19.47
N ARG A 468 -20.78 -0.32 20.28
CA ARG A 468 -21.61 -1.24 21.08
C ARG A 468 -21.82 -0.66 22.47
N VAL A 469 -22.97 -0.96 23.07
CA VAL A 469 -23.32 -0.54 24.43
C VAL A 469 -23.53 -1.77 25.30
N ASP A 470 -22.77 -1.87 26.39
CA ASP A 470 -22.84 -2.96 27.35
C ASP A 470 -22.81 -2.37 28.76
N GLY A 471 -23.81 -2.66 29.60
CA GLY A 471 -23.89 -2.11 30.96
C GLY A 471 -23.90 -0.57 31.00
N GLY A 472 -24.38 0.09 29.94
CA GLY A 472 -24.39 1.54 29.79
C GLY A 472 -23.07 2.17 29.31
N GLU A 473 -21.99 1.39 29.11
CA GLU A 473 -20.74 1.89 28.56
C GLU A 473 -20.68 1.73 27.04
N GLU A 474 -20.19 2.75 26.33
CA GLU A 474 -20.02 2.72 24.88
C GLU A 474 -18.59 2.38 24.51
N SER A 475 -18.40 1.37 23.67
CA SER A 475 -17.09 0.99 23.14
C SER A 475 -17.10 0.83 21.61
N PRO A 476 -16.03 1.19 20.90
CA PRO A 476 -15.94 0.96 19.47
C PRO A 476 -15.91 -0.53 19.13
N VAL A 477 -16.58 -0.91 18.05
CA VAL A 477 -16.52 -2.29 17.56
C VAL A 477 -15.18 -2.52 16.85
N HIS A 478 -14.39 -3.45 17.39
CA HIS A 478 -13.12 -3.94 16.86
C HIS A 478 -13.27 -5.38 16.36
N ASP A 479 -12.17 -5.99 15.89
CA ASP A 479 -12.11 -7.39 15.43
C ASP A 479 -13.28 -7.81 14.52
N LEU A 480 -13.18 -7.39 13.27
CA LEU A 480 -14.31 -7.44 12.33
C LEU A 480 -14.07 -8.48 11.26
N GLU A 481 -15.17 -8.87 10.63
CA GLU A 481 -15.17 -9.58 9.37
C GLU A 481 -16.20 -8.94 8.44
N ILE A 482 -15.75 -8.38 7.32
CA ILE A 482 -16.60 -7.61 6.41
C ILE A 482 -16.83 -8.38 5.12
N HIS A 483 -18.08 -8.79 4.91
CA HIS A 483 -18.56 -9.48 3.72
C HIS A 483 -19.33 -8.49 2.86
N GLN A 484 -18.74 -8.03 1.76
CA GLN A 484 -19.42 -7.17 0.81
C GLN A 484 -19.71 -7.96 -0.47
N ARG A 485 -21.00 -8.26 -0.72
CA ARG A 485 -21.46 -9.09 -1.82
C ARG A 485 -22.43 -8.33 -2.73
N GLY A 486 -22.50 -8.74 -3.99
CA GLY A 486 -23.44 -8.18 -4.97
C GLY A 486 -23.04 -6.84 -5.58
N TYR A 487 -21.83 -6.34 -5.31
CA TYR A 487 -21.30 -5.13 -5.92
C TYR A 487 -20.43 -5.44 -7.16
N PRO A 488 -20.38 -4.56 -8.17
CA PRO A 488 -21.13 -3.30 -8.30
C PRO A 488 -22.63 -3.54 -8.50
N LEU A 489 -23.47 -2.62 -8.00
CA LEU A 489 -24.91 -2.63 -8.24
C LEU A 489 -25.22 -2.17 -9.65
N SER A 490 -26.19 -2.82 -10.30
CA SER A 490 -26.73 -2.38 -11.57
C SER A 490 -27.52 -1.08 -11.38
N PRO A 491 -27.17 0.02 -12.07
CA PRO A 491 -27.93 1.27 -11.99
C PRO A 491 -29.42 1.11 -12.35
N GLN A 492 -29.76 0.13 -13.19
CA GLN A 492 -31.13 -0.13 -13.64
C GLN A 492 -32.01 -0.71 -12.52
N ASP A 493 -31.38 -1.44 -11.59
CA ASP A 493 -32.05 -2.09 -10.46
C ASP A 493 -32.16 -1.16 -9.24
N VAL A 494 -31.53 0.02 -9.29
CA VAL A 494 -31.50 0.99 -8.20
C VAL A 494 -32.35 2.20 -8.55
N ARG A 495 -33.54 2.30 -7.93
CA ARG A 495 -34.46 3.43 -8.16
C ARG A 495 -34.05 4.72 -7.46
N GLN A 496 -33.43 4.61 -6.29
CA GLN A 496 -32.93 5.74 -5.52
C GLN A 496 -31.68 5.31 -4.75
N LEU A 497 -30.83 6.29 -4.39
CA LEU A 497 -29.60 6.00 -3.67
C LEU A 497 -29.90 5.85 -2.18
N ALA A 498 -29.75 4.64 -1.65
CA ALA A 498 -29.78 4.33 -0.22
C ALA A 498 -28.84 3.14 0.04
N LEU A 499 -27.60 3.42 0.44
CA LEU A 499 -26.55 2.40 0.60
C LEU A 499 -25.83 2.52 1.92
N VAL A 500 -25.46 1.38 2.49
CA VAL A 500 -24.55 1.24 3.62
C VAL A 500 -23.31 0.46 3.17
N VAL A 501 -22.18 1.14 3.06
CA VAL A 501 -20.90 0.53 2.68
C VAL A 501 -20.03 0.38 3.94
N PRO A 502 -19.80 -0.85 4.44
CA PRO A 502 -18.99 -1.08 5.63
C PRO A 502 -17.50 -0.87 5.34
N GLY A 503 -16.74 -0.47 6.35
CA GLY A 503 -15.30 -0.26 6.24
C GLY A 503 -14.59 -0.25 7.57
N ARG A 504 -13.26 -0.09 7.51
CA ARG A 504 -12.39 0.00 8.68
C ARG A 504 -11.77 1.39 8.75
N SER A 505 -11.83 2.00 9.93
CA SER A 505 -11.05 3.20 10.22
C SER A 505 -9.54 2.88 10.26
N ALA A 506 -8.70 3.92 10.29
CA ALA A 506 -7.26 3.76 10.44
C ALA A 506 -6.85 3.06 11.76
N LYS A 507 -7.71 3.08 12.78
CA LYS A 507 -7.53 2.40 14.07
C LYS A 507 -8.18 1.01 14.10
N GLY A 508 -8.65 0.49 12.96
CA GLY A 508 -9.27 -0.83 12.85
C GLY A 508 -10.72 -0.93 13.32
N ARG A 509 -11.33 0.18 13.76
CA ARG A 509 -12.74 0.25 14.20
C ARG A 509 -13.71 0.14 13.04
N LEU A 510 -14.88 -0.43 13.28
CA LEU A 510 -15.97 -0.49 12.30
C LEU A 510 -16.51 0.91 12.01
N VAL A 511 -16.61 1.21 10.72
CA VAL A 511 -17.30 2.41 10.22
C VAL A 511 -18.30 2.02 9.14
N LEU A 512 -19.42 2.72 9.09
CA LEU A 512 -20.42 2.58 8.03
C LEU A 512 -20.47 3.86 7.21
N HIS A 513 -20.21 3.75 5.92
CA HIS A 513 -20.36 4.84 4.97
C HIS A 513 -21.77 4.81 4.40
N THR A 514 -22.62 5.73 4.83
CA THR A 514 -24.00 5.80 4.36
C THR A 514 -24.13 6.78 3.19
N ARG A 515 -24.89 6.41 2.18
CA ARG A 515 -25.20 7.24 1.01
C ARG A 515 -26.70 7.27 0.84
N ARG A 516 -27.31 8.45 0.87
CA ARG A 516 -28.75 8.63 0.73
C ARG A 516 -29.07 9.84 -0.11
N SER A 517 -29.83 9.63 -1.20
CA SER A 517 -30.37 10.69 -2.05
C SER A 517 -31.60 10.19 -2.81
N VAL A 518 -32.70 10.94 -2.75
CA VAL A 518 -33.92 10.65 -3.51
C VAL A 518 -33.68 10.79 -5.00
N HIS A 519 -32.94 11.85 -5.41
CA HIS A 519 -32.55 12.09 -6.79
C HIS A 519 -31.02 12.03 -6.91
N HIS A 520 -30.52 11.12 -7.74
CA HIS A 520 -29.10 10.86 -7.88
C HIS A 520 -28.73 10.60 -9.34
N ALA A 521 -27.60 11.16 -9.75
CA ALA A 521 -26.91 10.91 -10.99
C ALA A 521 -25.60 10.18 -10.66
N GLU A 522 -25.58 8.86 -10.94
CA GLU A 522 -24.39 8.02 -10.76
C GLU A 522 -23.41 8.31 -11.89
N VAL A 523 -22.19 8.68 -11.54
CA VAL A 523 -21.10 9.00 -12.47
C VAL A 523 -20.47 7.70 -12.96
N GLU A 524 -20.62 7.44 -14.26
CA GLU A 524 -20.06 6.28 -14.94
C GLU A 524 -18.65 6.57 -15.47
N HIS A 525 -18.41 7.79 -15.97
CA HIS A 525 -17.13 8.19 -16.54
C HIS A 525 -16.87 9.71 -16.42
N VAL A 526 -15.61 10.09 -16.20
CA VAL A 526 -15.15 11.48 -16.27
C VAL A 526 -13.85 11.53 -17.06
N GLU A 527 -13.83 12.38 -18.06
CA GLU A 527 -12.71 12.61 -18.96
C GLU A 527 -12.27 14.06 -18.90
N SER A 528 -10.95 14.29 -18.88
CA SER A 528 -10.34 15.61 -18.88
C SER A 528 -9.32 15.66 -20.01
N VAL A 529 -9.75 16.03 -21.23
CA VAL A 529 -8.97 15.99 -22.47
C VAL A 529 -9.26 17.25 -23.30
N ASP A 530 -8.28 17.72 -24.07
CA ASP A 530 -8.39 18.84 -25.02
C ASP A 530 -9.00 20.13 -24.45
N GLY A 531 -8.65 20.47 -23.20
CA GLY A 531 -9.13 21.68 -22.54
C GLY A 531 -10.53 21.54 -21.94
N LEU A 532 -11.20 20.41 -22.11
CA LEU A 532 -12.58 20.19 -21.66
C LEU A 532 -12.66 19.15 -20.56
N ILE A 533 -13.77 19.18 -19.80
CA ILE A 533 -14.12 18.17 -18.81
C ILE A 533 -15.46 17.57 -19.20
N THR A 534 -15.47 16.30 -19.59
CA THR A 534 -16.69 15.55 -19.92
C THR A 534 -17.10 14.70 -18.72
N VAL A 535 -18.36 14.84 -18.28
CA VAL A 535 -18.96 14.01 -17.24
C VAL A 535 -20.09 13.19 -17.87
N ARG A 536 -19.97 11.86 -17.80
CA ARG A 536 -21.01 10.92 -18.22
C ARG A 536 -21.54 10.15 -17.02
N GLY A 537 -22.84 9.90 -17.01
CA GLY A 537 -23.47 9.13 -15.96
C GLY A 537 -24.91 8.79 -16.26
N ARG A 538 -25.62 8.30 -15.25
CA ARG A 538 -27.03 7.92 -15.35
C ARG A 538 -27.83 8.44 -14.16
N VAL A 539 -29.01 8.98 -14.45
CA VAL A 539 -30.00 9.35 -13.43
C VAL A 539 -30.72 8.09 -12.94
N LEU A 540 -30.66 7.82 -11.64
CA LEU A 540 -31.29 6.64 -11.05
C LEU A 540 -32.81 6.78 -11.04
N GLY A 541 -33.51 5.69 -11.37
CA GLY A 541 -34.97 5.61 -11.31
C GLY A 541 -35.75 6.46 -12.31
N ARG A 542 -35.10 7.06 -13.33
CA ARG A 542 -35.74 7.88 -14.36
C ARG A 542 -35.40 7.37 -15.77
N TYR A 543 -36.43 7.21 -16.60
CA TYR A 543 -36.34 6.68 -17.97
C TYR A 543 -37.08 7.56 -18.98
N GLU A 544 -37.36 8.81 -18.62
CA GLU A 544 -37.92 9.80 -19.53
C GLU A 544 -36.82 10.74 -20.00
N PRO A 545 -36.71 10.99 -21.32
CA PRO A 545 -35.71 11.90 -21.85
C PRO A 545 -35.97 13.34 -21.40
N ASP A 546 -34.90 14.07 -21.14
CA ASP A 546 -34.92 15.49 -20.80
C ASP A 546 -33.82 16.24 -21.56
N GLY A 547 -34.18 16.79 -22.73
CA GLY A 547 -33.26 17.56 -23.56
C GLY A 547 -32.89 18.94 -23.01
N ARG A 548 -33.52 19.40 -21.91
CA ARG A 548 -33.26 20.71 -21.28
C ARG A 548 -32.55 20.60 -19.94
N ALA A 549 -32.19 19.39 -19.52
CA ALA A 549 -31.37 19.17 -18.34
C ALA A 549 -29.98 19.82 -18.49
N HIS A 550 -29.44 20.31 -17.38
CA HIS A 550 -28.14 20.96 -17.34
C HIS A 550 -27.36 20.60 -16.07
N LEU A 551 -26.04 20.58 -16.17
CA LEU A 551 -25.13 20.42 -15.06
C LEU A 551 -24.79 21.80 -14.48
N ALA A 552 -25.25 22.06 -13.26
CA ALA A 552 -24.95 23.27 -12.51
C ALA A 552 -23.71 23.08 -11.62
N ALA A 553 -22.66 23.86 -11.87
CA ALA A 553 -21.51 24.03 -10.99
C ALA A 553 -21.75 25.21 -10.05
N ARG A 554 -21.81 24.93 -8.73
CA ARG A 554 -22.11 25.90 -7.69
C ARG A 554 -20.92 26.13 -6.78
N LEU A 555 -20.50 27.38 -6.65
CA LEU A 555 -19.41 27.73 -5.76
C LEU A 555 -19.82 27.50 -4.30
N ARG A 556 -18.95 26.82 -3.53
CA ARG A 556 -19.22 26.50 -2.12
C ARG A 556 -18.99 27.66 -1.16
N THR A 557 -18.21 28.65 -1.56
CA THR A 557 -17.83 29.83 -0.77
C THR A 557 -18.58 31.07 -1.23
N PRO A 558 -18.89 32.03 -0.33
CA PRO A 558 -19.40 33.34 -0.73
C PRO A 558 -18.34 34.16 -1.49
N PRO A 559 -18.75 35.08 -2.40
CA PRO A 559 -20.12 35.25 -2.90
C PRO A 559 -20.51 34.06 -3.80
N ARG A 560 -21.71 33.49 -3.61
CA ARG A 560 -22.14 32.29 -4.36
C ARG A 560 -22.22 32.60 -5.85
N ALA A 561 -21.70 31.71 -6.68
CA ALA A 561 -21.77 31.77 -8.14
C ALA A 561 -22.27 30.43 -8.68
N VAL A 562 -22.97 30.46 -9.82
CA VAL A 562 -23.44 29.28 -10.53
C VAL A 562 -22.97 29.37 -11.99
N ARG A 563 -22.58 28.23 -12.55
CA ARG A 563 -22.29 28.03 -13.99
C ARG A 563 -23.09 26.83 -14.46
N GLU A 564 -23.74 26.95 -15.61
CA GLU A 564 -24.63 25.93 -16.14
C GLU A 564 -24.10 25.43 -17.48
N PHE A 565 -24.10 24.11 -17.64
CA PHE A 565 -23.60 23.43 -18.83
C PHE A 565 -24.68 22.49 -19.33
N SER A 566 -24.94 22.47 -20.65
CA SER A 566 -25.93 21.54 -21.22
C SER A 566 -25.59 20.10 -20.85
N ALA A 567 -26.59 19.35 -20.40
CA ALA A 567 -26.45 17.96 -19.97
C ALA A 567 -27.74 17.18 -20.25
N PRO A 568 -28.13 17.03 -21.53
CA PRO A 568 -29.37 16.35 -21.89
C PRO A 568 -29.36 14.91 -21.34
N VAL A 569 -30.54 14.47 -20.90
CA VAL A 569 -30.78 13.12 -20.38
C VAL A 569 -31.53 12.31 -21.44
N ASP A 570 -31.04 11.13 -21.76
CA ASP A 570 -31.60 10.22 -22.75
C ASP A 570 -32.75 9.39 -22.15
N GLY A 571 -33.51 8.67 -23.00
CA GLY A 571 -34.63 7.82 -22.54
C GLY A 571 -34.21 6.62 -21.68
N ASP A 572 -32.91 6.28 -21.62
CA ASP A 572 -32.40 5.28 -20.68
C ASP A 572 -31.86 5.92 -19.38
N GLY A 573 -31.97 7.24 -19.24
CA GLY A 573 -31.49 8.01 -18.09
C GLY A 573 -30.01 8.41 -18.17
N ARG A 574 -29.28 8.07 -19.24
CA ARG A 574 -27.90 8.52 -19.43
C ARG A 574 -27.83 10.02 -19.69
N PHE A 575 -26.78 10.68 -19.23
CA PHE A 575 -26.49 12.06 -19.56
C PHE A 575 -25.01 12.23 -19.90
N THR A 576 -24.73 13.23 -20.73
CA THR A 576 -23.36 13.70 -21.01
C THR A 576 -23.33 15.21 -20.85
N ALA A 577 -22.47 15.70 -19.97
CA ALA A 577 -22.21 17.11 -19.78
C ALA A 577 -20.78 17.44 -20.21
N VAL A 578 -20.61 18.47 -21.01
CA VAL A 578 -19.29 19.01 -21.39
C VAL A 578 -19.11 20.33 -20.66
N VAL A 579 -18.12 20.38 -19.78
CA VAL A 579 -17.79 21.54 -18.97
C VAL A 579 -16.54 22.19 -19.54
N ASP A 580 -16.67 23.46 -19.95
CA ASP A 580 -15.54 24.31 -20.29
C ASP A 580 -14.94 24.91 -18.99
N PRO A 581 -13.70 24.54 -18.62
CA PRO A 581 -12.99 25.14 -17.49
C PRO A 581 -12.92 26.66 -17.54
N ALA A 582 -12.86 27.28 -18.72
CA ALA A 582 -12.78 28.73 -18.87
C ALA A 582 -14.06 29.44 -18.40
N ASP A 583 -15.21 28.80 -18.58
CA ASP A 583 -16.49 29.27 -18.05
C ASP A 583 -16.60 29.08 -16.54
N VAL A 584 -16.05 27.99 -16.00
CA VAL A 584 -16.02 27.72 -14.55
C VAL A 584 -15.31 28.86 -13.81
N VAL A 585 -14.13 29.25 -14.29
CA VAL A 585 -13.30 30.29 -13.64
C VAL A 585 -13.56 31.69 -14.19
N ARG A 586 -14.57 31.88 -15.03
CA ARG A 586 -14.91 33.19 -15.60
C ARG A 586 -15.14 34.19 -14.47
N ASP A 587 -14.42 35.32 -14.56
CA ASP A 587 -14.40 36.41 -13.58
C ASP A 587 -13.80 36.05 -12.20
N ARG A 588 -13.12 34.90 -12.09
CA ARG A 588 -12.51 34.35 -10.86
C ARG A 588 -11.17 33.66 -11.15
N ASP A 589 -10.44 34.17 -12.13
CA ASP A 589 -9.18 33.58 -12.54
C ASP A 589 -8.11 33.75 -11.45
N GLY A 590 -7.34 32.69 -11.20
CA GLY A 590 -6.32 32.70 -10.14
C GLY A 590 -6.88 32.60 -8.73
N GLU A 591 -8.14 32.16 -8.56
CA GLU A 591 -8.71 31.86 -7.25
C GLU A 591 -8.63 30.36 -6.90
N THR A 592 -8.50 30.05 -5.61
CA THR A 592 -8.57 28.65 -5.12
C THR A 592 -9.97 28.35 -4.63
N GLU A 593 -10.71 27.58 -5.43
CA GLU A 593 -12.14 27.41 -5.22
C GLU A 593 -12.58 25.94 -5.31
N LYS A 594 -13.74 25.68 -4.71
CA LYS A 594 -14.42 24.38 -4.80
C LYS A 594 -15.84 24.59 -5.25
N TRP A 595 -16.17 23.91 -6.33
CA TRP A 595 -17.47 23.92 -6.97
C TRP A 595 -18.14 22.56 -6.73
N GLU A 596 -19.39 22.58 -6.29
CA GLU A 596 -20.27 21.42 -6.19
C GLU A 596 -21.03 21.25 -7.52
N LEU A 597 -21.13 20.02 -8.01
CA LEU A 597 -21.90 19.72 -9.22
C LEU A 597 -23.29 19.19 -8.86
N ARG A 598 -24.31 19.67 -9.56
CA ARG A 598 -25.70 19.21 -9.51
C ARG A 598 -26.23 19.05 -10.92
N LEU A 599 -26.87 17.94 -11.22
CA LEU A 599 -27.64 17.81 -12.46
C LEU A 599 -29.05 18.31 -12.17
N VAL A 600 -29.50 19.31 -12.91
CA VAL A 600 -30.80 19.95 -12.76
C VAL A 600 -31.66 19.59 -13.96
N LEU A 601 -32.83 19.03 -13.70
CA LEU A 601 -33.79 18.61 -14.71
C LEU A 601 -34.74 19.77 -15.05
N SER A 602 -35.42 19.67 -16.19
CA SER A 602 -36.31 20.72 -16.70
C SER A 602 -37.54 20.99 -15.84
N ASP A 603 -37.91 20.02 -15.00
CA ASP A 603 -38.96 20.15 -13.97
C ASP A 603 -38.45 20.82 -12.67
N GLY A 604 -37.18 21.20 -12.60
CA GLY A 604 -36.54 21.82 -11.44
C GLY A 604 -35.95 20.82 -10.43
N THR A 605 -36.07 19.52 -10.68
CA THR A 605 -35.49 18.48 -9.80
C THR A 605 -33.96 18.56 -9.80
N GLU A 606 -33.36 18.62 -8.61
CA GLU A 606 -31.91 18.62 -8.44
C GLU A 606 -31.37 17.25 -8.03
N CYS A 607 -30.60 16.62 -8.90
CA CYS A 607 -29.90 15.39 -8.64
C CYS A 607 -28.52 15.66 -8.01
N THR A 608 -28.16 14.90 -6.98
CA THR A 608 -26.75 14.80 -6.56
C THR A 608 -25.93 14.13 -7.66
N VAL A 609 -24.68 14.54 -7.86
CA VAL A 609 -23.76 13.91 -8.83
C VAL A 609 -22.61 13.25 -8.07
N GLY A 610 -22.42 11.94 -8.21
CA GLY A 610 -21.43 11.18 -7.43
C GLY A 610 -21.26 9.76 -7.92
N ARG A 611 -20.39 8.98 -7.26
CA ARG A 611 -20.14 7.57 -7.57
C ARG A 611 -20.26 6.73 -6.32
N HIS A 612 -21.19 5.76 -6.31
CA HIS A 612 -21.53 4.98 -5.13
C HIS A 612 -21.83 3.50 -5.41
N LEU A 613 -22.29 3.15 -6.61
CA LEU A 613 -22.83 1.81 -6.90
C LEU A 613 -21.77 0.72 -6.94
N SER A 614 -20.48 1.07 -6.96
CA SER A 614 -19.37 0.11 -6.90
C SER A 614 -19.15 -0.53 -5.53
N GLY A 615 -19.80 0.01 -4.49
CA GLY A 615 -19.55 -0.36 -3.08
C GLY A 615 -18.17 0.07 -2.59
N VAL A 616 -17.51 1.01 -3.27
CA VAL A 616 -16.25 1.60 -2.83
C VAL A 616 -16.52 2.95 -2.19
N ALA A 617 -15.94 3.17 -1.01
CA ALA A 617 -15.94 4.46 -0.33
C ALA A 617 -14.57 5.14 -0.41
N GLY A 618 -14.57 6.47 -0.40
CA GLY A 618 -13.34 7.26 -0.29
C GLY A 618 -12.61 7.46 -1.62
N TYR A 619 -13.36 7.62 -2.71
CA TYR A 619 -12.86 7.85 -4.06
C TYR A 619 -11.88 9.02 -4.17
N LYS A 620 -11.99 10.01 -3.28
CA LYS A 620 -11.04 11.12 -3.13
C LYS A 620 -9.57 10.67 -3.04
N LYS A 621 -9.29 9.48 -2.48
CA LYS A 621 -7.93 8.92 -2.33
C LYS A 621 -7.56 7.90 -3.41
N ILE A 622 -8.52 7.54 -4.26
CA ILE A 622 -8.43 6.44 -5.23
C ILE A 622 -8.33 7.00 -6.65
N ILE A 623 -9.17 7.97 -6.99
CA ILE A 623 -9.28 8.56 -8.32
C ILE A 623 -8.70 9.98 -8.30
N GLU A 624 -7.80 10.24 -9.24
CA GLU A 624 -7.26 11.57 -9.50
C GLU A 624 -7.34 11.89 -11.00
N TYR A 625 -8.18 12.87 -11.34
CA TYR A 625 -8.33 13.31 -12.72
C TYR A 625 -7.24 14.33 -13.12
N PRO A 626 -6.81 14.33 -14.39
CA PRO A 626 -6.00 15.41 -14.95
C PRO A 626 -6.68 16.77 -14.74
N ALA A 627 -5.87 17.79 -14.48
CA ALA A 627 -6.33 19.17 -14.44
C ALA A 627 -6.26 19.80 -15.84
N GLN A 628 -7.33 20.49 -16.24
CA GLN A 628 -7.35 21.32 -17.42
C GLN A 628 -6.84 22.72 -17.09
N LYS A 629 -6.02 23.28 -17.97
CA LYS A 629 -5.45 24.62 -17.81
C LYS A 629 -6.30 25.63 -18.58
N VAL A 630 -6.52 26.78 -17.96
CA VAL A 630 -7.11 27.97 -18.55
C VAL A 630 -6.06 29.05 -18.44
N GLU A 631 -5.42 29.40 -19.55
CA GLU A 631 -4.44 30.49 -19.63
C GLU A 631 -5.12 31.70 -20.25
N ARG A 632 -5.09 32.84 -19.54
CA ARG A 632 -5.57 34.13 -20.08
C ARG A 632 -4.41 35.02 -20.52
N GLU A 633 -3.31 34.95 -19.79
CA GLU A 633 -2.03 35.59 -20.10
C GLU A 633 -0.89 34.58 -19.88
N PRO A 634 0.27 34.73 -20.55
CA PRO A 634 1.40 33.84 -20.32
C PRO A 634 1.79 33.75 -18.84
N GLY A 635 1.70 32.55 -18.26
CA GLY A 635 2.05 32.29 -16.86
C GLY A 635 0.99 32.70 -15.82
N ARG A 636 -0.16 33.23 -16.24
CA ARG A 636 -1.28 33.60 -15.37
C ARG A 636 -2.58 32.94 -15.84
N GLY A 637 -3.20 32.21 -14.94
CA GLY A 637 -4.40 31.46 -15.26
C GLY A 637 -4.87 30.60 -14.11
N SER A 638 -5.73 29.65 -14.45
CA SER A 638 -6.30 28.69 -13.51
C SER A 638 -6.10 27.27 -14.01
N ARG A 639 -6.02 26.32 -13.09
CA ARG A 639 -6.20 24.90 -13.37
C ARG A 639 -7.50 24.44 -12.72
N VAL A 640 -8.36 23.81 -13.51
CA VAL A 640 -9.62 23.22 -13.05
C VAL A 640 -9.49 21.72 -13.13
N ARG A 641 -9.83 21.01 -12.06
CA ARG A 641 -9.83 19.55 -12.06
C ARG A 641 -11.08 18.97 -11.42
N PRO A 642 -11.63 17.88 -11.95
CA PRO A 642 -12.62 17.10 -11.24
C PRO A 642 -12.02 16.46 -9.98
N TYR A 643 -12.82 16.32 -8.93
CA TYR A 643 -12.44 15.60 -7.72
C TYR A 643 -13.66 15.03 -7.02
N TYR A 644 -13.46 13.91 -6.31
CA TYR A 644 -14.45 13.40 -5.38
C TYR A 644 -14.30 14.03 -3.99
N THR A 645 -15.43 14.35 -3.38
CA THR A 645 -15.51 14.77 -1.98
C THR A 645 -15.31 13.60 -1.02
N VAL A 646 -15.30 13.85 0.28
CA VAL A 646 -15.21 12.78 1.31
C VAL A 646 -16.44 11.87 1.35
N ASN A 647 -17.56 12.32 0.77
CA ASN A 647 -18.80 11.56 0.63
C ASN A 647 -19.00 11.09 -0.82
N ASP A 648 -17.93 11.04 -1.62
CA ASP A 648 -17.91 10.52 -2.99
C ASP A 648 -18.86 11.24 -3.98
N ARG A 649 -19.23 12.49 -3.68
CA ARG A 649 -19.83 13.41 -4.67
C ARG A 649 -18.76 13.99 -5.58
N LEU A 650 -19.07 14.18 -6.86
CA LEU A 650 -18.20 14.82 -7.84
C LEU A 650 -18.28 16.35 -7.72
N GLY A 651 -17.15 17.01 -7.81
CA GLY A 651 -17.04 18.47 -7.84
C GLY A 651 -15.87 18.92 -8.71
N LEU A 652 -15.73 20.23 -8.89
CA LEU A 652 -14.57 20.85 -9.55
C LEU A 652 -13.75 21.63 -8.55
N LYS A 653 -12.43 21.50 -8.63
CA LYS A 653 -11.49 22.33 -7.88
C LYS A 653 -10.75 23.23 -8.86
N ALA A 654 -10.96 24.53 -8.73
CA ALA A 654 -10.13 25.54 -9.37
C ALA A 654 -8.96 25.89 -8.44
N SER A 655 -7.81 26.19 -9.03
CA SER A 655 -6.66 26.72 -8.31
C SER A 655 -5.80 27.51 -9.29
N PRO A 656 -4.99 28.47 -8.81
CA PRO A 656 -4.04 29.19 -9.64
C PRO A 656 -3.17 28.25 -10.47
N LEU A 657 -3.00 28.61 -11.73
CA LEU A 657 -1.90 28.13 -12.54
C LEU A 657 -0.63 28.72 -11.95
N ALA A 658 0.28 27.86 -11.51
CA ALA A 658 1.58 28.34 -11.09
C ALA A 658 2.38 28.77 -12.32
N PRO A 659 3.13 29.87 -12.24
CA PRO A 659 3.92 30.35 -13.36
C PRO A 659 4.96 29.27 -13.72
N VAL A 660 5.02 28.90 -14.99
CA VAL A 660 6.09 28.04 -15.52
C VAL A 660 7.30 28.93 -15.73
N LEU A 661 8.04 29.19 -14.66
CA LEU A 661 9.29 29.94 -14.75
C LEU A 661 10.44 28.95 -14.94
N GLU A 662 11.15 29.08 -16.05
CA GLU A 662 12.40 28.36 -16.24
C GLU A 662 13.46 28.96 -15.32
N VAL A 663 14.15 28.08 -14.60
CA VAL A 663 15.25 28.43 -13.71
C VAL A 663 16.54 28.15 -14.47
N ASP A 664 17.21 29.21 -14.89
CA ASP A 664 18.46 29.14 -15.66
C ASP A 664 19.62 28.64 -14.79
N ASP A 665 19.71 29.19 -13.58
CA ASP A 665 20.83 28.95 -12.67
C ASP A 665 20.42 29.12 -11.21
N VAL A 666 20.98 28.26 -10.35
CA VAL A 666 20.83 28.38 -8.90
C VAL A 666 22.21 28.42 -8.28
N ARG A 667 22.59 29.59 -7.78
CA ARG A 667 23.85 29.78 -7.04
C ARG A 667 23.60 29.70 -5.55
N VAL A 668 24.53 29.04 -4.86
CA VAL A 668 24.51 28.95 -3.39
C VAL A 668 25.80 29.53 -2.85
N SER A 669 25.68 30.49 -1.93
CA SER A 669 26.81 31.18 -1.29
C SER A 669 26.60 31.25 0.24
N PRO A 670 27.64 31.40 1.07
CA PRO A 670 27.45 31.60 2.51
C PRO A 670 27.03 33.04 2.78
N LYS A 671 26.03 33.25 3.65
CA LYS A 671 25.65 34.60 4.12
C LYS A 671 26.21 34.92 5.51
N THR A 672 26.26 33.91 6.42
CA THR A 672 26.70 34.05 7.82
C THR A 672 27.27 32.73 8.37
N ARG A 673 27.67 32.68 9.65
CA ARG A 673 28.13 31.44 10.33
C ARG A 673 27.09 30.30 10.38
N ARG A 674 25.83 30.57 10.01
CA ARG A 674 24.69 29.64 10.21
C ARG A 674 23.72 29.57 9.01
N GLY A 675 24.07 30.02 7.80
CA GLY A 675 23.13 29.96 6.68
C GLY A 675 23.73 30.09 5.28
N LEU A 676 23.02 29.51 4.32
CA LEU A 676 23.28 29.52 2.88
C LEU A 676 22.36 30.54 2.20
N ARG A 677 22.92 31.47 1.46
CA ARG A 677 22.21 32.33 0.51
C ARG A 677 22.00 31.57 -0.79
N PHE A 678 20.77 31.59 -1.26
CA PHE A 678 20.40 31.14 -2.60
C PHE A 678 20.22 32.36 -3.49
N ASP A 679 20.76 32.31 -4.70
CA ASP A 679 20.50 33.24 -5.78
C ASP A 679 19.97 32.42 -6.96
N VAL A 680 18.67 32.54 -7.22
CA VAL A 680 17.96 31.83 -8.30
C VAL A 680 17.76 32.81 -9.44
N HIS A 681 18.30 32.48 -10.61
CA HIS A 681 18.11 33.25 -11.85
C HIS A 681 16.98 32.61 -12.65
N LEU A 682 16.02 33.44 -13.01
CA LEU A 682 14.86 33.07 -13.80
C LEU A 682 15.05 33.58 -15.23
N ALA A 683 14.68 32.74 -16.20
CA ALA A 683 14.67 33.07 -17.63
C ALA A 683 13.63 34.14 -18.00
N SER A 684 12.77 34.50 -17.06
CA SER A 684 11.69 35.48 -17.22
C SER A 684 11.45 36.18 -15.88
N PRO A 685 11.05 37.46 -15.86
CA PRO A 685 10.74 38.17 -14.63
C PRO A 685 9.63 37.47 -13.83
N LEU A 686 9.72 37.50 -12.50
CA LEU A 686 8.68 36.96 -11.62
C LEU A 686 7.43 37.86 -11.72
N PRO A 687 6.20 37.32 -11.80
CA PRO A 687 4.99 38.14 -11.74
C PRO A 687 4.94 39.01 -10.48
N GLU A 688 4.38 40.22 -10.56
CA GLU A 688 4.39 41.24 -9.48
C GLU A 688 3.88 40.73 -8.13
N ASP A 689 2.92 39.81 -8.13
CA ASP A 689 2.26 39.31 -6.92
C ASP A 689 2.62 37.85 -6.59
N ALA A 690 3.64 37.27 -7.25
CA ALA A 690 4.05 35.91 -6.97
C ALA A 690 5.02 35.85 -5.78
N GLU A 691 4.71 35.03 -4.78
CA GLU A 691 5.68 34.59 -3.80
C GLU A 691 6.56 33.50 -4.39
N CYS A 692 7.84 33.49 -4.02
CA CYS A 692 8.72 32.39 -4.32
C CYS A 692 9.32 31.83 -3.02
N VAL A 693 9.32 30.51 -2.87
CA VAL A 693 9.89 29.84 -1.69
C VAL A 693 10.71 28.62 -2.10
N VAL A 694 11.63 28.26 -1.23
CA VAL A 694 12.32 26.97 -1.25
C VAL A 694 11.70 26.08 -0.18
N GLU A 695 11.15 24.94 -0.58
CA GLU A 695 10.63 23.91 0.33
C GLU A 695 11.65 22.77 0.48
N VAL A 696 11.91 22.35 1.72
CA VAL A 696 12.75 21.16 1.99
C VAL A 696 11.88 19.92 1.79
N VAL A 697 12.24 19.05 0.84
CA VAL A 697 11.48 17.85 0.46
C VAL A 697 11.88 16.63 1.28
N ARG A 698 13.15 16.52 1.69
CA ARG A 698 13.70 15.35 2.41
C ARG A 698 14.76 15.76 3.44
N GLY A 699 14.70 15.18 4.64
CA GLY A 699 15.55 15.45 5.80
C GLY A 699 14.73 15.70 7.08
N SER A 700 15.38 15.93 8.23
CA SER A 700 14.74 16.28 9.52
C SER A 700 13.80 17.50 9.46
N ASP A 701 13.97 18.33 8.44
CA ASP A 701 13.27 19.60 8.26
C ASP A 701 12.33 19.59 7.05
N ALA A 702 11.96 18.40 6.56
CA ALA A 702 11.02 18.24 5.45
C ALA A 702 9.68 18.97 5.73
N GLY A 703 9.22 19.75 4.76
CA GLY A 703 8.01 20.57 4.86
C GLY A 703 8.26 22.02 5.30
N GLN A 704 9.46 22.39 5.76
CA GLN A 704 9.80 23.78 6.03
C GLN A 704 9.99 24.58 4.73
N ARG A 705 9.53 25.83 4.73
CA ARG A 705 9.56 26.75 3.59
C ARG A 705 10.36 28.01 3.92
N PHE A 706 11.19 28.43 2.99
CA PHE A 706 12.05 29.61 3.12
C PHE A 706 11.77 30.58 1.99
N PRO A 707 11.38 31.84 2.29
CA PRO A 707 11.06 32.80 1.26
C PRO A 707 12.30 33.20 0.44
N LEU A 708 12.08 33.41 -0.86
CA LEU A 708 12.99 34.04 -1.78
C LEU A 708 12.39 35.40 -2.17
N SER A 709 13.16 36.47 -2.07
CA SER A 709 12.75 37.82 -2.46
C SER A 709 13.34 38.18 -3.82
N GLU A 710 12.55 38.72 -4.72
CA GLU A 710 13.07 39.30 -5.97
C GLU A 710 13.93 40.52 -5.64
N THR A 711 15.16 40.52 -6.15
CA THR A 711 16.15 41.58 -5.88
C THR A 711 16.55 42.36 -7.11
N VAL A 712 16.37 41.78 -8.30
CA VAL A 712 16.61 42.42 -9.59
C VAL A 712 15.57 41.91 -10.55
N ARG A 713 14.86 42.83 -11.20
CA ARG A 713 13.93 42.55 -12.29
C ARG A 713 14.42 43.26 -13.55
N THR A 714 14.61 42.51 -14.63
CA THR A 714 14.92 43.05 -15.96
C THR A 714 13.86 42.58 -16.97
N GLN A 715 13.81 43.20 -18.15
CA GLN A 715 12.92 42.72 -19.23
C GLN A 715 13.29 41.32 -19.73
N GLU A 716 14.53 40.86 -19.47
CA GLU A 716 15.07 39.56 -19.91
C GLU A 716 15.12 38.50 -18.78
N GLY A 717 14.67 38.79 -17.55
CA GLY A 717 14.74 37.83 -16.44
C GLY A 717 14.58 38.42 -15.03
N GLY A 718 14.73 37.55 -14.02
CA GLY A 718 14.63 37.93 -12.61
C GLY A 718 15.68 37.24 -11.74
N ARG A 719 16.15 37.92 -10.69
CA ARG A 719 17.03 37.33 -9.66
C ARG A 719 16.35 37.30 -8.31
N LEU A 720 16.04 36.09 -7.85
CA LEU A 720 15.49 35.84 -6.52
C LEU A 720 16.61 35.51 -5.56
N THR A 721 16.53 36.04 -4.33
CA THR A 721 17.50 35.73 -3.29
C THR A 721 16.83 35.41 -1.98
N GLY A 722 17.33 34.39 -1.30
CA GLY A 722 16.84 34.05 0.03
C GLY A 722 17.91 33.36 0.85
N THR A 723 17.60 33.10 2.11
CA THR A 723 18.57 32.51 3.05
C THR A 723 17.96 31.28 3.67
N LEU A 724 18.61 30.14 3.44
CA LEU A 724 18.33 28.88 4.12
C LEU A 724 19.25 28.81 5.34
N PRO A 725 18.73 28.78 6.58
CA PRO A 725 19.55 28.46 7.73
C PRO A 725 20.16 27.06 7.56
N LEU A 726 21.35 26.83 8.11
CA LEU A 726 21.90 25.48 8.23
C LEU A 726 21.03 24.74 9.24
N LEU A 727 20.09 23.97 8.72
CA LEU A 727 19.10 23.21 9.47
C LEU A 727 19.77 22.09 10.30
N ASN A 728 19.04 21.55 11.28
CA ASN A 728 19.55 20.86 12.48
C ASN A 728 20.83 20.01 12.31
N ARG A 729 21.85 20.28 13.13
CA ARG A 729 23.15 19.57 13.16
C ARG A 729 23.12 18.15 13.75
N ARG A 730 21.98 17.69 14.26
CA ARG A 730 21.90 16.51 15.15
C ARG A 730 21.98 15.16 14.43
N GLU A 731 21.88 15.11 13.11
CA GLU A 731 21.83 13.82 12.39
C GLU A 731 23.20 13.26 11.96
N HIS A 732 24.32 13.98 12.09
CA HIS A 732 25.59 13.55 11.50
C HIS A 732 26.69 13.52 12.56
N GLY A 733 27.07 12.30 12.96
CA GLY A 733 27.91 12.00 14.11
C GLY A 733 29.31 12.62 14.10
N ASP A 734 29.92 12.63 15.29
CA ASP A 734 31.28 13.11 15.54
C ASP A 734 32.32 12.24 14.82
N GLY A 735 32.73 12.68 13.63
CA GLY A 735 33.84 12.06 12.89
C GLY A 735 34.05 12.72 11.54
N SER A 736 35.23 13.32 11.35
CA SER A 736 35.80 13.86 10.09
C SER A 736 34.84 14.06 8.90
N GLY A 737 34.31 15.28 8.77
CA GLY A 737 33.68 15.82 7.55
C GLY A 737 32.15 15.76 7.55
N ILE A 738 31.50 16.90 7.79
CA ILE A 738 30.03 17.02 7.70
C ILE A 738 29.64 17.07 6.22
N ARG A 739 28.92 16.06 5.72
CA ARG A 739 28.27 16.06 4.41
C ARG A 739 26.76 16.14 4.60
N ALA A 740 26.17 17.31 4.41
CA ALA A 740 24.72 17.48 4.46
C ALA A 740 24.16 17.53 3.03
N SER A 741 23.12 16.76 2.75
CA SER A 741 22.43 16.75 1.45
C SER A 741 20.95 17.01 1.65
N TRP A 742 20.43 18.06 1.01
CA TRP A 742 19.01 18.38 0.99
C TRP A 742 18.42 18.17 -0.39
N GLN A 743 17.19 17.65 -0.44
CA GLN A 743 16.35 17.75 -1.63
C GLN A 743 15.44 18.95 -1.43
N LEU A 744 15.56 19.94 -2.30
CA LEU A 744 14.85 21.20 -2.24
C LEU A 744 13.90 21.32 -3.44
N ARG A 745 12.79 22.02 -3.24
CA ARG A 745 11.81 22.30 -4.28
C ARG A 745 11.59 23.81 -4.36
N LEU A 746 11.83 24.37 -5.53
CA LEU A 746 11.47 25.74 -5.84
C LEU A 746 9.98 25.81 -6.14
N LEU A 747 9.28 26.69 -5.44
CA LEU A 747 7.88 26.96 -5.67
C LEU A 747 7.69 28.44 -5.93
N ALA A 748 6.84 28.80 -6.90
CA ALA A 748 6.38 30.16 -7.07
C ALA A 748 4.89 30.21 -7.41
N GLY A 749 4.26 31.32 -7.10
CA GLY A 749 2.85 31.58 -7.35
C GLY A 749 2.24 32.44 -6.25
N PRO A 750 0.91 32.59 -6.22
CA PRO A 750 0.24 33.30 -5.13
C PRO A 750 0.53 32.62 -3.78
N PRO A 751 0.51 33.35 -2.65
CA PRO A 751 0.84 32.82 -1.31
C PRO A 751 0.12 31.49 -0.97
N GLU A 752 -1.12 31.32 -1.43
CA GLU A 752 -1.94 30.14 -1.16
C GLU A 752 -1.86 29.03 -2.23
N SER A 753 -1.16 29.25 -3.34
CA SER A 753 -1.08 28.29 -4.45
C SER A 753 0.26 28.35 -5.18
N LEU A 754 1.34 28.21 -4.41
CA LEU A 754 2.68 28.01 -4.94
C LEU A 754 2.73 26.71 -5.76
N GLY A 755 3.16 26.77 -7.01
CA GLY A 755 3.46 25.58 -7.80
C GLY A 755 4.92 25.48 -8.16
N ARG A 756 5.30 24.31 -8.67
CA ARG A 756 6.70 23.95 -8.86
C ARG A 756 7.31 24.73 -10.01
N LEU A 757 8.47 25.31 -9.75
CA LEU A 757 9.37 25.77 -10.80
C LEU A 757 10.24 24.58 -11.21
N GLY A 758 10.11 24.15 -12.47
CA GLY A 758 10.90 23.03 -13.00
C GLY A 758 12.24 23.54 -13.53
N ALA A 759 13.34 23.13 -12.91
CA ALA A 759 14.67 23.33 -13.49
C ALA A 759 14.97 22.18 -14.47
N LYS A 760 14.87 22.42 -15.79
CA LYS A 760 15.15 21.39 -16.82
C LYS A 760 16.65 21.23 -17.14
N ALA A 761 17.44 22.28 -16.93
CA ALA A 761 18.89 22.26 -17.05
C ALA A 761 19.50 23.19 -16.00
N THR A 762 20.51 22.75 -15.28
CA THR A 762 21.32 23.61 -14.40
C THR A 762 22.78 23.28 -14.69
N PRO A 763 23.64 24.25 -15.04
CA PRO A 763 25.04 23.96 -15.33
C PRO A 763 25.71 23.27 -14.14
N VAL A 764 26.34 22.12 -14.38
CA VAL A 764 27.14 21.42 -13.36
C VAL A 764 28.46 22.19 -13.18
N ARG A 765 28.54 23.16 -12.25
CA ARG A 765 29.73 23.30 -11.38
C ARG A 765 29.65 24.34 -10.26
N THR A 766 30.21 23.86 -9.16
CA THR A 766 30.43 24.35 -7.81
C THR A 766 31.40 25.52 -7.70
N ALA A 767 31.06 26.57 -6.95
CA ALA A 767 32.05 27.50 -6.42
C ALA A 767 33.00 26.75 -5.46
N ARG A 768 34.32 26.81 -5.73
CA ARG A 768 35.32 25.89 -5.13
C ARG A 768 36.18 26.42 -3.99
N ARG A 769 36.01 27.65 -3.50
CA ARG A 769 36.81 28.14 -2.34
C ARG A 769 36.24 29.42 -1.74
N TRP A 770 36.01 29.42 -0.42
CA TRP A 770 35.55 30.59 0.32
C TRP A 770 36.65 31.07 1.28
N HIS A 771 37.23 32.24 1.04
CA HIS A 771 38.41 32.73 1.78
C HIS A 771 38.08 33.60 3.01
N ARG A 772 36.80 33.89 3.31
CA ARG A 772 36.42 34.77 4.43
C ARG A 772 35.13 34.31 5.15
N GLY A 773 35.24 33.33 6.05
CA GLY A 773 34.15 32.82 6.92
C GLY A 773 34.43 31.41 7.46
N PRO A 774 33.62 30.82 8.38
CA PRO A 774 33.79 29.41 8.77
C PRO A 774 33.77 28.53 7.51
N TYR A 775 34.75 27.64 7.42
CA TYR A 775 35.13 27.00 6.15
C TYR A 775 34.01 26.05 5.72
N VAL A 776 33.34 26.33 4.61
CA VAL A 776 32.61 25.31 3.83
C VAL A 776 33.45 25.04 2.60
N ARG A 777 33.86 23.78 2.40
CA ARG A 777 34.79 23.44 1.33
C ARG A 777 34.13 23.42 -0.05
N SER A 778 32.87 23.00 -0.12
CA SER A 778 32.08 23.03 -1.37
C SER A 778 30.58 22.90 -1.13
N ALA A 779 29.76 23.55 -1.98
CA ALA A 779 28.31 23.36 -2.06
C ALA A 779 27.88 23.12 -3.51
N THR A 780 27.40 21.93 -3.84
CA THR A 780 26.92 21.56 -5.18
C THR A 780 25.40 21.57 -5.25
N VAL A 781 24.85 22.12 -6.32
CA VAL A 781 23.43 21.98 -6.68
C VAL A 781 23.35 21.08 -7.92
N ALA A 782 22.45 20.11 -7.92
CA ALA A 782 22.19 19.23 -9.06
C ALA A 782 20.68 19.08 -9.28
N PRO A 783 20.17 19.18 -10.52
CA PRO A 783 18.77 18.90 -10.81
C PRO A 783 18.49 17.40 -10.65
N LEU A 784 17.31 17.05 -10.14
CA LEU A 784 16.80 15.68 -10.09
C LEU A 784 15.78 15.47 -11.21
N GLY A 785 15.63 14.23 -11.68
CA GLY A 785 14.62 13.88 -12.71
C GLY A 785 13.16 14.13 -12.30
N SER A 786 12.91 14.51 -11.04
CA SER A 786 11.61 14.96 -10.52
C SER A 786 11.33 16.47 -10.71
N GLY A 787 12.30 17.24 -11.20
CA GLY A 787 12.27 18.71 -11.25
C GLY A 787 12.65 19.39 -9.93
N ASP A 788 12.99 18.62 -8.88
CA ASP A 788 13.54 19.13 -7.62
C ASP A 788 15.08 19.37 -7.75
N LEU A 789 15.68 20.09 -6.81
CA LEU A 789 17.13 20.33 -6.73
C LEU A 789 17.74 19.55 -5.57
N GLN A 790 18.88 18.90 -5.78
CA GLN A 790 19.71 18.34 -4.72
C GLN A 790 20.83 19.32 -4.38
N VAL A 791 20.91 19.76 -3.12
CA VAL A 791 22.00 20.59 -2.60
C VAL A 791 22.86 19.76 -1.67
N THR A 792 24.14 19.54 -2.02
CA THR A 792 25.11 18.86 -1.17
C THR A 792 26.17 19.82 -0.70
N VAL A 793 26.35 19.93 0.61
CA VAL A 793 27.40 20.74 1.26
C VAL A 793 28.40 19.80 1.92
N ALA A 794 29.69 20.01 1.64
CA ALA A 794 30.78 19.23 2.20
C ALA A 794 31.75 20.11 3.02
N ASP A 795 32.17 19.57 4.18
CA ASP A 795 33.14 20.10 5.14
C ASP A 795 32.81 21.48 5.72
N ILE A 796 32.01 21.54 6.80
CA ILE A 796 31.79 22.76 7.60
C ILE A 796 32.72 22.76 8.83
N HIS A 797 33.89 23.40 8.75
CA HIS A 797 34.80 23.57 9.89
C HIS A 797 34.65 24.95 10.53
N VAL A 798 33.88 25.04 11.61
CA VAL A 798 33.74 26.28 12.39
C VAL A 798 34.93 26.49 13.35
N TRP A 799 35.56 25.41 13.82
CA TRP A 799 36.52 25.44 14.93
C TRP A 799 37.99 25.67 14.50
N GLU A 800 38.43 25.16 13.34
CA GLU A 800 39.84 25.29 12.91
C GLU A 800 40.23 26.70 12.43
N ALA A 801 39.28 27.48 11.91
CA ALA A 801 39.56 28.84 11.44
C ALA A 801 39.93 29.82 12.57
N ALA A 802 39.44 29.57 13.80
CA ALA A 802 39.84 30.31 14.99
C ALA A 802 41.27 29.93 15.43
N ARG A 803 41.63 28.64 15.38
CA ARG A 803 42.97 28.12 15.71
C ARG A 803 44.07 28.62 14.77
N ARG A 804 43.77 28.83 13.49
CA ARG A 804 44.73 29.39 12.50
C ARG A 804 44.90 30.91 12.54
N ARG A 805 44.04 31.64 13.28
CA ARG A 805 44.21 33.08 13.55
C ARG A 805 44.88 33.35 14.90
N LEU A 806 44.92 32.34 15.77
CA LEU A 806 45.58 32.36 17.08
C LEU A 806 46.98 31.72 17.05
N ARG A 807 47.39 31.15 15.91
CA ARG A 807 48.78 30.85 15.55
C ARG A 807 49.18 31.80 14.45
#